data_AF-A0A0P7BB01-F1
#
_entry.id   AF-A0A0P7BB01-F1
#
_cell.length_a   1.000
_cell.length_b   1.000
_cell.length_c   1.000
_cell.angle_alpha   90.00
_cell.angle_beta   90.00
_cell.angle_gamma   90.00
#
_symmetry.space_group_name_H-M   'P 1'
#
loop_
_entity.id
_entity.type
_entity.pdbx_description
1 polymer ?
#
loop_
_entity_poly.entity_id
_entity_poly.type
_entity_poly.pdbx_seq_one_letter_code
_entity_poly.pdbx_strand_id
1 'polypeptide(L)'
;MATVLIRDKDAKYASDYEGSTDSVPPLGAPSEERRFWFQRVKAYDPDAIATQPSVFDDSTTAEKYQPPSHWENIGRFDPLARWTWREETAIVRKIDLKIMIFACVMFMTLELDRANISQALTDNFLDDLKMNTNDYNLGNSVFKLAFLCAELPSQLVSKWMGPDRWIPTQMCLWSIVAFSQFWLTGRDSFLTCRALLGLLQGGFIPDVILYLSYFYKHHELSIRLSFFWAMMSLADIISALLAAGLLKMRGLNGHAGWRYLFLIDGLLTLVFGLVAYGLMPPGPTQTANWFRGKTGWFTEREETIIVNRVIREDPTKSSMHNREPITPRLLWRSLKDYDLWPLYILGLLHAIPATPVQQYLTLSLKGLGFNTFQSNMLTIPYTVLHMINLLIITYVAEVFKNLSLVAVFSQIWILPFMIYYQVVDTTTVNRWIIFAVSSLILAYPYPHAIQVAWNSRNSNSVRSRTVSAACYNMFVQAGAIIASNIFRADDAPQYRRGKKQLLAIVCMNIVVYVLVKVYYVFRNKKRDQKWGSMSEAERVDYLNTTKDVGNKRLDFSGRFLGTGNGGMNGCIKYDDLNYGASQSFATIGTNNGHNGTSGLPFYNNPGLLEDYVYRAVHLEAELGKKITETFYGTKPTKAYYLGCSTGGRQGFKEAQDFPADFDGIVAGAPAFDLNGLMYWTGQLFLSTGTPNSTRFLSAAEWDLVYGDVLRQCDGLDGVEDGVIEDPNLCQYRPEALICKTGQSENCLSGEQVGTVRAIFSPVYGSKGDLVHPRLQPGANATERLLNGEPHQYPMDWFRYAVYSDPSWDPANLNPHDWETAQKRNPFNAATWEGELSDAKNQGTKILHYHGLEDNAISSENSARYYDHVSRTMGASSEELDEFYRYFRISGLAHCRGGNGASMIGGNQATFTTYDAERNVLAAIVRWVEEGIAPDYILGTKLTASGDTQLERRHCRYPRRNVYKGTGDSKLADSWECL
;
A
#
# COMPACT_ATOMS: atom_id res chain seq x y z
N MET A 1 5.39 25.28 17.39
CA MET A 1 5.19 26.45 16.51
C MET A 1 6.38 26.52 15.58
N ALA A 2 6.20 26.17 14.31
CA ALA A 2 7.27 26.16 13.31
C ALA A 2 7.05 27.31 12.32
N THR A 3 8.01 28.22 12.30
CA THR A 3 8.12 29.34 11.35
C THR A 3 8.46 28.77 9.96
N VAL A 4 7.64 29.06 8.95
CA VAL A 4 7.92 28.73 7.55
C VAL A 4 8.94 29.75 7.01
N LEU A 5 10.16 29.28 6.72
CA LEU A 5 11.14 30.01 5.92
C LEU A 5 11.16 29.41 4.52
N ILE A 6 10.50 30.06 3.55
CA ILE A 6 10.72 29.82 2.12
C ILE A 6 11.74 30.86 1.64
N ARG A 7 12.94 30.40 1.30
CA ARG A 7 13.96 31.20 0.60
C ARG A 7 13.89 30.83 -0.88
N ASP A 8 13.02 31.50 -1.64
CA ASP A 8 13.32 31.73 -3.06
C ASP A 8 12.77 33.08 -3.53
N LYS A 9 13.63 33.85 -4.21
CA LYS A 9 13.46 35.30 -4.44
C LYS A 9 12.61 35.66 -5.67
N ASP A 10 12.14 34.67 -6.44
CA ASP A 10 11.43 34.92 -7.71
C ASP A 10 10.00 34.36 -7.77
N ALA A 11 9.49 33.76 -6.69
CA ALA A 11 8.09 33.32 -6.62
C ALA A 11 7.16 34.49 -6.26
N LYS A 12 6.62 35.17 -7.28
CA LYS A 12 5.65 36.28 -7.17
C LYS A 12 4.30 35.93 -6.49
N TYR A 13 4.16 34.75 -5.90
CA TYR A 13 2.95 34.25 -5.24
C TYR A 13 3.07 34.10 -3.71
N ALA A 14 4.21 34.48 -3.12
CA ALA A 14 4.47 34.32 -1.69
C ALA A 14 4.27 35.59 -0.83
N SER A 15 3.79 36.71 -1.38
CA SER A 15 3.75 37.98 -0.63
C SER A 15 2.51 38.24 0.22
N ASP A 16 1.46 37.41 0.14
CA ASP A 16 0.16 37.75 0.76
C ASP A 16 -0.25 36.80 1.91
N TYR A 17 0.57 35.81 2.28
CA TYR A 17 0.28 34.91 3.40
C TYR A 17 0.91 35.42 4.72
N GLU A 18 0.46 36.60 5.18
CA GLU A 18 0.58 37.05 6.57
C GLU A 18 -0.70 36.67 7.35
N GLY A 19 -0.95 35.37 7.54
CA GLY A 19 -2.09 34.87 8.30
C GLY A 19 -1.64 33.94 9.44
N SER A 20 -2.05 34.24 10.67
CA SER A 20 -1.82 33.38 11.84
C SER A 20 -2.36 31.96 11.60
N THR A 21 -1.48 30.95 11.74
CA THR A 21 -1.82 29.53 11.68
C THR A 21 -2.74 29.06 12.81
N ASP A 22 -2.97 29.89 13.84
CA ASP A 22 -3.84 29.56 14.98
C ASP A 22 -5.33 29.58 14.60
N SER A 23 -5.67 30.03 13.37
CA SER A 23 -7.05 30.18 12.89
C SER A 23 -7.53 29.09 11.91
N VAL A 24 -6.64 28.18 11.48
CA VAL A 24 -6.99 27.13 10.50
C VAL A 24 -7.53 25.89 11.22
N PRO A 25 -8.75 25.41 10.91
CA PRO A 25 -9.28 24.19 11.51
C PRO A 25 -8.37 22.97 11.32
N PRO A 26 -8.34 22.01 12.27
CA PRO A 26 -7.54 20.80 12.15
C PRO A 26 -7.95 19.97 10.91
N LEU A 27 -7.05 19.12 10.43
CA LEU A 27 -7.38 18.18 9.36
C LEU A 27 -8.48 17.20 9.82
N GLY A 28 -9.22 16.65 8.86
CA GLY A 28 -10.25 15.64 9.12
C GLY A 28 -9.65 14.35 9.68
N ALA A 29 -10.39 13.66 10.55
CA ALA A 29 -9.98 12.34 11.02
C ALA A 29 -9.88 11.36 9.84
N PRO A 30 -8.86 10.47 9.81
CA PRO A 30 -8.73 9.43 8.79
C PRO A 30 -9.98 8.55 8.76
N SER A 31 -10.62 8.42 7.60
CA SER A 31 -11.83 7.62 7.45
C SER A 31 -11.79 6.74 6.20
N GLU A 32 -12.40 5.55 6.24
CA GLU A 32 -12.47 4.66 5.08
C GLU A 32 -13.44 5.21 4.03
N GLU A 33 -12.96 6.01 3.08
CA GLU A 33 -13.81 6.56 2.00
C GLU A 33 -14.68 5.47 1.33
N ARG A 34 -15.97 5.78 1.17
CA ARG A 34 -16.98 4.89 0.57
C ARG A 34 -16.58 4.54 -0.87
N ARG A 35 -16.16 3.29 -1.11
CA ARG A 35 -15.75 2.81 -2.45
C ARG A 35 -16.93 2.39 -3.32
N PHE A 36 -18.09 2.04 -2.75
CA PHE A 36 -19.29 1.66 -3.50
C PHE A 36 -20.58 2.25 -2.91
N TRP A 37 -21.58 2.61 -3.74
CA TRP A 37 -22.86 3.11 -3.22
C TRP A 37 -23.69 2.04 -2.50
N PHE A 38 -23.37 0.76 -2.68
CA PHE A 38 -24.02 -0.37 -2.00
C PHE A 38 -23.19 -0.95 -0.84
N GLN A 39 -21.99 -0.43 -0.57
CA GLN A 39 -21.24 -0.78 0.65
C GLN A 39 -21.99 -0.28 1.89
N ARG A 40 -22.28 -1.20 2.83
CA ARG A 40 -22.79 -0.87 4.17
C ARG A 40 -21.61 -0.49 5.07
N VAL A 41 -21.50 0.79 5.46
CA VAL A 41 -20.58 1.28 6.51
C VAL A 41 -21.24 2.44 7.28
N LYS A 42 -20.75 2.68 8.52
CA LYS A 42 -21.14 3.72 9.49
C LYS A 42 -21.43 5.08 8.82
N ALA A 43 -22.49 5.74 9.27
CA ALA A 43 -22.85 7.10 8.85
C ALA A 43 -21.70 8.06 9.17
N TYR A 44 -21.16 8.71 8.15
CA TYR A 44 -20.25 9.86 8.31
C TYR A 44 -21.04 11.03 8.91
N ASP A 45 -20.44 11.74 9.87
CA ASP A 45 -20.91 13.08 10.23
C ASP A 45 -20.69 14.01 9.02
N PRO A 46 -21.76 14.51 8.37
CA PRO A 46 -21.61 15.36 7.19
C PRO A 46 -20.88 16.67 7.49
N ASP A 47 -20.92 17.15 8.73
CA ASP A 47 -20.33 18.43 9.12
C ASP A 47 -18.88 18.30 9.61
N ALA A 48 -18.36 17.06 9.69
CA ALA A 48 -16.94 16.83 9.96
C ALA A 48 -16.07 17.24 8.76
N ILE A 49 -14.84 17.67 9.06
CA ILE A 49 -13.84 18.05 8.05
C ILE A 49 -13.45 16.84 7.22
N ALA A 50 -13.52 16.97 5.90
CA ALA A 50 -13.16 15.95 4.92
C ALA A 50 -11.71 16.04 4.46
N THR A 51 -11.07 17.21 4.58
CA THR A 51 -9.68 17.43 4.18
C THR A 51 -8.72 16.47 4.91
N GLN A 52 -8.23 15.46 4.19
CA GLN A 52 -7.30 14.45 4.71
C GLN A 52 -5.85 14.96 4.70
N PRO A 53 -4.98 14.44 5.59
CA PRO A 53 -3.53 14.67 5.53
C PRO A 53 -2.93 14.30 4.17
N SER A 54 -1.94 15.06 3.71
CA SER A 54 -1.29 14.92 2.41
C SER A 54 0.17 15.39 2.46
N VAL A 55 0.92 15.17 1.37
CA VAL A 55 2.32 15.64 1.23
C VAL A 55 2.50 17.16 1.32
N PHE A 56 1.41 17.93 1.25
CA PHE A 56 1.45 19.39 1.35
C PHE A 56 1.38 19.89 2.79
N ASP A 57 1.08 19.01 3.76
CA ASP A 57 0.97 19.38 5.17
C ASP A 57 2.28 19.13 5.96
N ASP A 58 3.25 18.46 5.34
CA ASP A 58 4.61 18.28 5.85
C ASP A 58 5.57 19.26 5.14
N SER A 59 6.29 20.07 5.91
CA SER A 59 7.19 21.10 5.41
C SER A 59 8.34 20.53 4.58
N THR A 60 8.74 19.28 4.79
CA THR A 60 9.83 18.64 4.06
C THR A 60 9.40 18.11 2.70
N THR A 61 8.15 17.62 2.58
CA THR A 61 7.62 17.10 1.32
C THR A 61 6.89 18.17 0.49
N ALA A 62 6.36 19.22 1.13
CA ALA A 62 5.59 20.26 0.45
C ALA A 62 6.38 20.92 -0.70
N GLU A 63 7.67 21.20 -0.48
CA GLU A 63 8.56 21.80 -1.50
C GLU A 63 8.73 20.88 -2.72
N LYS A 64 8.92 19.58 -2.48
CA LYS A 64 9.13 18.58 -3.55
C LYS A 64 7.90 18.37 -4.42
N TYR A 65 6.72 18.44 -3.83
CA TYR A 65 5.45 18.17 -4.50
C TYR A 65 4.69 19.43 -4.92
N GLN A 66 5.25 20.61 -4.66
CA GLN A 66 4.66 21.89 -4.99
C GLN A 66 4.23 21.94 -6.47
N PRO A 67 2.96 22.25 -6.76
CA PRO A 67 2.51 22.41 -8.14
C PRO A 67 3.36 23.46 -8.86
N PRO A 68 3.81 23.20 -10.08
CA PRO A 68 4.63 24.15 -10.81
C PRO A 68 3.81 25.41 -11.15
N SER A 69 4.48 26.56 -11.23
CA SER A 69 3.84 27.87 -11.45
C SER A 69 3.04 27.97 -12.75
N HIS A 70 3.34 27.11 -13.73
CA HIS A 70 2.64 27.07 -15.01
C HIS A 70 1.41 26.14 -15.00
N TRP A 71 1.07 25.50 -13.89
CA TRP A 71 -0.11 24.63 -13.79
C TRP A 71 -1.41 25.44 -13.81
N GLU A 72 -2.39 25.03 -14.64
CA GLU A 72 -3.59 25.84 -14.94
C GLU A 72 -4.49 26.12 -13.74
N ASN A 73 -4.41 25.29 -12.68
CA ASN A 73 -5.24 25.41 -11.49
C ASN A 73 -4.48 26.01 -10.29
N ILE A 74 -3.25 26.50 -10.49
CA ILE A 74 -2.40 27.04 -9.41
C ILE A 74 -3.10 28.14 -8.62
N GLY A 75 -3.91 28.98 -9.27
CA GLY A 75 -4.65 30.08 -8.61
C GLY A 75 -5.74 29.62 -7.63
N ARG A 76 -6.07 28.32 -7.59
CA ARG A 76 -7.00 27.71 -6.64
C ARG A 76 -6.33 26.65 -5.76
N PHE A 77 -5.01 26.50 -5.86
CA PHE A 77 -4.25 25.66 -4.96
C PHE A 77 -4.13 26.38 -3.61
N ASP A 78 -4.61 25.72 -2.56
CA ASP A 78 -4.52 26.23 -1.20
C ASP A 78 -4.32 25.03 -0.26
N PRO A 79 -3.08 24.73 0.15
CA PRO A 79 -2.80 23.59 1.03
C PRO A 79 -3.45 23.75 2.42
N LEU A 80 -3.85 24.97 2.80
CA LEU A 80 -4.52 25.26 4.08
C LEU A 80 -6.05 25.18 3.98
N ALA A 81 -6.62 25.00 2.79
CA ALA A 81 -8.07 24.89 2.62
C ALA A 81 -8.62 23.71 3.45
N ARG A 82 -9.68 23.99 4.22
CA ARG A 82 -10.46 22.98 4.97
C ARG A 82 -11.89 22.98 4.50
N TRP A 83 -12.48 21.82 4.23
CA TRP A 83 -13.88 21.66 3.84
C TRP A 83 -14.51 20.43 4.51
N THR A 84 -15.84 20.39 4.58
CA THR A 84 -16.62 19.32 5.23
C THR A 84 -17.00 18.19 4.27
N TRP A 85 -17.38 17.03 4.80
CA TRP A 85 -17.92 15.91 3.99
C TRP A 85 -19.21 16.29 3.27
N ARG A 86 -20.01 17.19 3.84
CA ARG A 86 -21.20 17.77 3.21
C ARG A 86 -20.83 18.59 1.98
N GLU A 87 -19.83 19.47 2.09
CA GLU A 87 -19.32 20.24 0.96
C GLU A 87 -18.72 19.32 -0.12
N GLU A 88 -17.87 18.36 0.27
CA GLU A 88 -17.25 17.42 -0.68
C GLU A 88 -18.30 16.57 -1.41
N THR A 89 -19.27 16.02 -0.69
CA THR A 89 -20.33 15.20 -1.29
C THR A 89 -21.23 16.03 -2.20
N ALA A 90 -21.55 17.28 -1.80
CA ALA A 90 -22.35 18.18 -2.62
C ALA A 90 -21.62 18.54 -3.92
N ILE A 91 -20.32 18.84 -3.85
CA ILE A 91 -19.55 19.20 -5.04
C ILE A 91 -19.37 17.99 -5.96
N VAL A 92 -19.06 16.80 -5.42
CA VAL A 92 -18.93 15.58 -6.22
C VAL A 92 -20.24 15.27 -6.96
N ARG A 93 -21.40 15.37 -6.30
CA ARG A 93 -22.71 15.23 -6.96
C ARG A 93 -22.93 16.27 -8.06
N LYS A 94 -22.47 17.50 -7.85
CA LYS A 94 -22.56 18.57 -8.84
C LYS A 94 -21.68 18.29 -10.05
N ILE A 95 -20.45 17.79 -9.86
CA ILE A 95 -19.58 17.32 -10.94
C ILE A 95 -20.24 16.13 -11.66
N ASP A 96 -20.85 15.19 -10.94
CA ASP A 96 -21.56 14.06 -11.55
C ASP A 96 -22.68 14.52 -12.48
N LEU A 97 -23.52 15.44 -11.99
CA LEU A 97 -24.66 15.96 -12.75
C LEU A 97 -24.24 16.81 -13.96
N LYS A 98 -23.18 17.61 -13.84
CA LYS A 98 -22.78 18.59 -14.86
C LYS A 98 -21.75 18.06 -15.86
N ILE A 99 -20.83 17.21 -15.40
CA ILE A 99 -19.70 16.69 -16.19
C ILE A 99 -19.93 15.23 -16.56
N MET A 100 -20.21 14.36 -15.58
CA MET A 100 -20.24 12.91 -15.81
C MET A 100 -21.42 12.48 -16.67
N ILE A 101 -22.64 12.95 -16.36
CA ILE A 101 -23.82 12.67 -17.17
C ILE A 101 -23.60 13.13 -18.62
N PHE A 102 -22.99 14.30 -18.80
CA PHE A 102 -22.71 14.82 -20.13
C PHE A 102 -21.68 13.96 -20.87
N ALA A 103 -20.61 13.53 -20.20
CA ALA A 103 -19.64 12.57 -20.77
C ALA A 103 -20.30 11.25 -21.18
N CYS A 104 -21.21 10.72 -20.35
CA CYS A 104 -22.01 9.54 -20.66
C CYS A 104 -22.89 9.75 -21.89
N VAL A 105 -23.53 10.91 -22.03
CA VAL A 105 -24.37 11.23 -23.21
C VAL A 105 -23.52 11.31 -24.48
N MET A 106 -22.37 11.99 -24.44
CA MET A 106 -21.46 12.06 -25.60
C MET A 106 -20.93 10.68 -26.00
N PHE A 107 -20.68 9.80 -25.03
CA PHE A 107 -20.26 8.43 -25.31
C PHE A 107 -21.39 7.56 -25.87
N MET A 108 -22.63 7.78 -25.40
CA MET A 108 -23.81 7.12 -25.94
C MET A 108 -24.04 7.50 -27.41
N THR A 109 -23.83 8.77 -27.81
CA THR A 109 -23.97 9.18 -29.22
C THR A 109 -22.88 8.57 -30.11
N LEU A 110 -21.65 8.45 -29.60
CA LEU A 110 -20.59 7.71 -30.30
C LEU A 110 -21.01 6.26 -30.57
N GLU A 111 -21.55 5.57 -29.57
CA GLU A 111 -21.92 4.16 -29.72
C GLU A 111 -23.16 3.97 -30.59
N LEU A 112 -24.11 4.91 -30.54
CA LEU A 112 -25.29 4.92 -31.39
C LEU A 112 -24.91 4.93 -32.88
N ASP A 113 -23.96 5.78 -33.28
CA ASP A 113 -23.43 5.81 -34.66
C ASP A 113 -22.74 4.49 -35.06
N ARG A 114 -22.09 3.82 -34.10
CA ARG A 114 -21.40 2.53 -34.34
C ARG A 114 -22.38 1.37 -34.50
N ALA A 115 -23.39 1.31 -33.64
CA ALA A 115 -24.39 0.26 -33.63
C ALA A 115 -25.24 0.25 -34.93
N ASN A 116 -25.38 1.40 -35.60
CA ASN A 116 -26.17 1.52 -36.82
C ASN A 116 -25.76 0.57 -37.95
N ILE A 117 -24.48 0.24 -38.07
CA ILE A 117 -24.04 -0.67 -39.13
C ILE A 117 -24.55 -2.09 -38.92
N SER A 118 -24.64 -2.59 -37.67
CA SER A 118 -25.18 -3.93 -37.40
C SER A 118 -26.70 -3.98 -37.53
N GLN A 119 -27.38 -2.87 -37.23
CA GLN A 119 -28.83 -2.81 -37.42
C GLN A 119 -29.21 -2.66 -38.90
N ALA A 120 -28.42 -1.92 -39.69
CA ALA A 120 -28.62 -1.82 -41.14
C ALA A 120 -28.60 -3.19 -41.84
N LEU A 121 -27.84 -4.17 -41.33
CA LEU A 121 -27.81 -5.54 -41.86
C LEU A 121 -29.16 -6.28 -41.75
N THR A 122 -30.05 -5.86 -40.86
CA THR A 122 -31.40 -6.46 -40.74
C THR A 122 -32.34 -5.99 -41.85
N ASP A 123 -32.05 -4.85 -42.49
CA ASP A 123 -32.63 -4.41 -43.76
C ASP A 123 -31.84 -5.07 -44.92
N ASN A 124 -31.93 -4.56 -46.14
CA ASN A 124 -31.18 -5.06 -47.31
C ASN A 124 -29.92 -4.24 -47.62
N PHE A 125 -29.20 -3.79 -46.59
CA PHE A 125 -28.02 -2.91 -46.72
C PHE A 125 -26.96 -3.44 -47.70
N LEU A 126 -26.60 -4.73 -47.61
CA LEU A 126 -25.58 -5.34 -48.48
C LEU A 126 -26.08 -5.44 -49.92
N ASP A 127 -27.31 -5.90 -50.13
CA ASP A 127 -27.89 -6.07 -51.47
C ASP A 127 -28.09 -4.71 -52.17
N ASP A 128 -28.59 -3.70 -51.44
CA ASP A 128 -28.81 -2.34 -51.96
C ASP A 128 -27.50 -1.68 -52.44
N LEU A 129 -26.36 -2.05 -51.85
CA LEU A 129 -25.02 -1.54 -52.20
C LEU A 129 -24.21 -2.50 -53.08
N LYS A 130 -24.79 -3.65 -53.47
CA LYS A 130 -24.12 -4.72 -54.24
C LYS A 130 -22.82 -5.21 -53.55
N MET A 131 -22.84 -5.31 -52.23
CA MET A 131 -21.74 -5.77 -51.40
C MET A 131 -21.99 -7.17 -50.88
N ASN A 132 -20.92 -7.90 -50.57
CA ASN A 132 -21.00 -9.19 -49.88
C ASN A 132 -20.42 -9.11 -48.45
N THR A 133 -20.46 -10.23 -47.73
CA THR A 133 -19.93 -10.32 -46.37
C THR A 133 -18.43 -10.00 -46.28
N ASN A 134 -17.62 -10.32 -47.28
CA ASN A 134 -16.20 -9.96 -47.27
C ASN A 134 -15.99 -8.44 -47.37
N ASP A 135 -16.81 -7.73 -48.14
CA ASP A 135 -16.76 -6.27 -48.21
C ASP A 135 -17.16 -5.63 -46.87
N TYR A 136 -18.17 -6.19 -46.20
CA TYR A 136 -18.55 -5.80 -44.85
C TYR A 136 -17.40 -6.01 -43.85
N ASN A 137 -16.75 -7.17 -43.88
CA ASN A 137 -15.60 -7.49 -43.03
C ASN A 137 -14.42 -6.54 -43.27
N LEU A 138 -14.16 -6.24 -44.55
CA LEU A 138 -13.14 -5.27 -44.93
C LEU A 138 -13.48 -3.89 -44.39
N GLY A 139 -14.74 -3.45 -44.48
CA GLY A 139 -15.16 -2.16 -43.92
C GLY A 139 -15.04 -2.08 -42.39
N ASN A 140 -15.29 -3.17 -41.66
CA ASN A 140 -15.02 -3.23 -40.22
C ASN A 140 -13.53 -3.18 -39.93
N SER A 141 -12.71 -3.91 -40.69
CA SER A 141 -11.25 -3.91 -40.54
C SER A 141 -10.65 -2.54 -40.82
N VAL A 142 -11.09 -1.86 -41.90
CA VAL A 142 -10.66 -0.51 -42.28
C VAL A 142 -11.05 0.50 -41.21
N PHE A 143 -12.28 0.46 -40.69
CA PHE A 143 -12.72 1.33 -39.59
C PHE A 143 -11.83 1.14 -38.35
N LYS A 144 -11.60 -0.12 -37.94
CA LYS A 144 -10.81 -0.43 -36.75
C LYS A 144 -9.34 -0.06 -36.91
N LEU A 145 -8.76 -0.25 -38.10
CA LEU A 145 -7.40 0.17 -38.41
C LEU A 145 -7.26 1.69 -38.36
N ALA A 146 -8.17 2.42 -39.01
CA ALA A 146 -8.18 3.88 -38.98
C ALA A 146 -8.38 4.43 -37.56
N PHE A 147 -9.26 3.80 -36.78
CA PHE A 147 -9.48 4.09 -35.36
C PHE A 147 -8.19 3.93 -34.55
N LEU A 148 -7.52 2.78 -34.69
CA LEU A 148 -6.25 2.49 -34.02
C LEU A 148 -5.17 3.51 -34.38
N CYS A 149 -5.06 3.86 -35.66
CA CYS A 149 -4.09 4.85 -36.13
C CYS A 149 -4.35 6.26 -35.58
N ALA A 150 -5.61 6.61 -35.31
CA ALA A 150 -5.99 7.93 -34.83
C ALA A 150 -5.93 8.09 -33.31
N GLU A 151 -5.94 7.00 -32.55
CA GLU A 151 -6.05 7.02 -31.09
C GLU A 151 -4.95 7.84 -30.40
N LEU A 152 -3.68 7.53 -30.68
CA LEU A 152 -2.54 8.28 -30.13
C LEU A 152 -2.41 9.70 -30.70
N PRO A 153 -2.44 9.93 -32.03
CA PRO A 153 -2.39 11.28 -32.58
C PRO A 153 -3.50 12.19 -32.05
N SER A 154 -4.69 11.65 -31.83
CA SER A 154 -5.80 12.41 -31.27
C SER A 154 -5.51 12.90 -29.85
N GLN A 155 -4.94 12.05 -28.98
CA GLN A 155 -4.54 12.48 -27.64
C GLN A 155 -3.51 13.62 -27.68
N LEU A 156 -2.61 13.61 -28.66
CA LEU A 156 -1.65 14.71 -28.87
C LEU A 156 -2.36 16.00 -29.25
N VAL A 157 -3.32 15.92 -30.16
CA VAL A 157 -4.13 17.07 -30.59
C VAL A 157 -4.97 17.59 -29.42
N SER A 158 -5.63 16.71 -28.68
CA SER A 158 -6.41 17.02 -27.47
C SER A 158 -5.59 17.75 -26.43
N LYS A 159 -4.37 17.27 -26.15
CA LYS A 159 -3.42 17.93 -25.26
C LYS A 159 -2.83 19.22 -25.83
N TRP A 160 -2.83 19.44 -27.14
CA TRP A 160 -2.35 20.70 -27.71
C TRP A 160 -3.44 21.78 -27.71
N MET A 161 -4.65 21.44 -28.17
CA MET A 161 -5.73 22.40 -28.37
C MET A 161 -6.73 22.49 -27.21
N GLY A 162 -6.67 21.55 -26.27
CA GLY A 162 -7.59 21.36 -25.15
C GLY A 162 -8.71 20.37 -25.47
N PRO A 163 -9.05 19.44 -24.54
CA PRO A 163 -10.13 18.46 -24.76
C PRO A 163 -11.48 19.15 -24.94
N ASP A 164 -11.68 20.32 -24.31
CA ASP A 164 -12.88 21.17 -24.44
C ASP A 164 -13.18 21.61 -25.87
N ARG A 165 -12.15 21.67 -26.73
CA ARG A 165 -12.31 22.02 -28.15
C ARG A 165 -12.25 20.80 -29.04
N TRP A 166 -11.35 19.87 -28.73
CA TRP A 166 -11.10 18.74 -29.60
C TRP A 166 -12.24 17.73 -29.59
N ILE A 167 -12.76 17.36 -28.42
CA ILE A 167 -13.84 16.37 -28.31
C ILE A 167 -15.10 16.82 -29.06
N PRO A 168 -15.61 18.06 -28.90
CA PRO A 168 -16.73 18.55 -29.71
C PRO A 168 -16.41 18.60 -31.22
N THR A 169 -15.17 18.97 -31.58
CA THR A 169 -14.74 19.00 -32.98
C THR A 169 -14.80 17.61 -33.60
N GLN A 170 -14.31 16.59 -32.91
CA GLN A 170 -14.43 15.20 -33.35
C GLN A 170 -15.90 14.82 -33.55
N MET A 171 -16.77 15.10 -32.57
CA MET A 171 -18.21 14.81 -32.64
C MET A 171 -18.85 15.39 -33.89
N CYS A 172 -18.59 16.66 -34.17
CA CYS A 172 -19.11 17.32 -35.36
C CYS A 172 -18.54 16.73 -36.65
N LEU A 173 -17.23 16.45 -36.70
CA LEU A 173 -16.60 15.91 -37.89
C LEU A 173 -17.09 14.50 -38.21
N TRP A 174 -17.14 13.59 -37.24
CA TRP A 174 -17.60 12.23 -37.51
C TRP A 174 -19.11 12.19 -37.76
N SER A 175 -19.91 13.06 -37.13
CA SER A 175 -21.36 13.09 -37.36
C SER A 175 -21.69 13.53 -38.79
N ILE A 176 -20.93 14.46 -39.36
CA ILE A 176 -20.99 14.81 -40.78
C ILE A 176 -20.77 13.57 -41.66
N VAL A 177 -19.75 12.77 -41.37
CA VAL A 177 -19.50 11.53 -42.11
C VAL A 177 -20.61 10.50 -41.85
N ALA A 178 -21.12 10.41 -40.62
CA ALA A 178 -22.13 9.44 -40.21
C ALA A 178 -23.45 9.65 -40.97
N PHE A 179 -23.99 10.87 -40.99
CA PHE A 179 -25.23 11.15 -41.73
C PHE A 179 -25.01 11.15 -43.24
N SER A 180 -23.80 11.46 -43.72
CA SER A 180 -23.46 11.39 -45.15
C SER A 180 -23.55 9.96 -45.71
N GLN A 181 -23.55 8.94 -44.85
CA GLN A 181 -23.80 7.55 -45.28
C GLN A 181 -25.20 7.35 -45.87
N PHE A 182 -26.13 8.31 -45.71
CA PHE A 182 -27.39 8.35 -46.44
C PHE A 182 -27.18 8.25 -47.96
N TRP A 183 -26.06 8.74 -48.50
CA TRP A 183 -25.75 8.77 -49.94
C TRP A 183 -24.76 7.70 -50.41
N LEU A 184 -24.54 6.61 -49.66
CA LEU A 184 -23.68 5.52 -50.12
C LEU A 184 -24.18 4.93 -51.45
N THR A 185 -23.24 4.67 -52.37
CA THR A 185 -23.52 4.17 -53.74
C THR A 185 -22.93 2.80 -54.02
N GLY A 186 -22.02 2.32 -53.16
CA GLY A 186 -21.40 0.99 -53.27
C GLY A 186 -20.17 0.82 -52.38
N ARG A 187 -19.40 -0.23 -52.66
CA ARG A 187 -18.22 -0.65 -51.88
C ARG A 187 -17.22 0.47 -51.58
N ASP A 188 -16.82 1.25 -52.57
CA ASP A 188 -15.75 2.24 -52.38
C ASP A 188 -16.20 3.42 -51.49
N SER A 189 -17.43 3.87 -51.69
CA SER A 189 -18.05 4.89 -50.82
C SER A 189 -18.20 4.38 -49.39
N PHE A 190 -18.55 3.10 -49.21
CA PHE A 190 -18.64 2.47 -47.90
C PHE A 190 -17.28 2.42 -47.22
N LEU A 191 -16.24 1.86 -47.86
CA LEU A 191 -14.90 1.78 -47.29
C LEU A 191 -14.31 3.16 -46.94
N THR A 192 -14.58 4.17 -47.76
CA THR A 192 -14.16 5.56 -47.51
C THR A 192 -14.83 6.11 -46.25
N CYS A 193 -16.15 6.00 -46.12
CA CYS A 193 -16.87 6.40 -44.91
C CYS A 193 -16.36 5.63 -43.68
N ARG A 194 -16.08 4.33 -43.80
CA ARG A 194 -15.53 3.53 -42.70
C ARG A 194 -14.16 4.03 -42.24
N ALA A 195 -13.26 4.35 -43.16
CA ALA A 195 -11.94 4.90 -42.84
C ALA A 195 -12.07 6.27 -42.13
N LEU A 196 -12.89 7.17 -42.68
CA LEU A 196 -13.10 8.51 -42.12
C LEU A 196 -13.75 8.45 -40.72
N LEU A 197 -14.78 7.63 -40.54
CA LEU A 197 -15.40 7.43 -39.22
C LEU A 197 -14.41 6.87 -38.21
N GLY A 198 -13.60 5.87 -38.59
CA GLY A 198 -12.57 5.32 -37.72
C GLY A 198 -11.58 6.39 -37.27
N LEU A 199 -11.05 7.16 -38.23
CA LEU A 199 -10.06 8.20 -37.98
C LEU A 199 -10.60 9.33 -37.09
N LEU A 200 -11.86 9.72 -37.26
CA LEU A 200 -12.47 10.82 -36.50
C LEU A 200 -12.97 10.40 -35.11
N GLN A 201 -13.33 9.12 -34.93
CA GLN A 201 -13.78 8.59 -33.64
C GLN A 201 -12.63 8.10 -32.75
N GLY A 202 -11.47 7.78 -33.34
CA GLY A 202 -10.30 7.11 -32.73
C GLY A 202 -9.94 7.56 -31.32
N GLY A 203 -9.84 8.87 -31.11
CA GLY A 203 -9.37 9.39 -29.82
C GLY A 203 -10.44 9.82 -28.84
N PHE A 204 -11.72 9.78 -29.20
CA PHE A 204 -12.78 10.31 -28.36
C PHE A 204 -12.75 9.70 -26.93
N ILE A 205 -12.70 8.37 -26.84
CA ILE A 205 -12.73 7.65 -25.55
C ILE A 205 -11.52 8.06 -24.67
N PRO A 206 -10.26 7.93 -25.14
CA PRO A 206 -9.13 8.36 -24.35
C PRO A 206 -9.15 9.84 -23.97
N ASP A 207 -9.64 10.71 -24.87
CA ASP A 207 -9.74 12.15 -24.64
C ASP A 207 -10.76 12.48 -23.54
N VAL A 208 -11.89 11.77 -23.50
CA VAL A 208 -12.89 11.90 -22.43
C VAL A 208 -12.34 11.39 -21.09
N ILE A 209 -11.63 10.26 -21.08
CA ILE A 209 -11.04 9.72 -19.84
C ILE A 209 -10.00 10.70 -19.27
N LEU A 210 -9.14 11.26 -20.14
CA LEU A 210 -8.19 12.29 -19.76
C LEU A 210 -8.91 13.51 -19.18
N TYR A 211 -9.97 13.97 -19.85
CA TYR A 211 -10.78 15.09 -19.40
C TYR A 211 -11.40 14.88 -18.01
N LEU A 212 -12.01 13.71 -17.77
CA LEU A 212 -12.61 13.37 -16.47
C LEU A 212 -11.57 13.30 -15.34
N SER A 213 -10.32 12.95 -15.65
CA SER A 213 -9.24 12.89 -14.65
C SER A 213 -8.94 14.24 -13.98
N TYR A 214 -9.32 15.36 -14.61
CA TYR A 214 -9.14 16.71 -14.07
C TYR A 214 -10.13 17.03 -12.94
N PHE A 215 -11.23 16.29 -12.84
CA PHE A 215 -12.31 16.56 -11.88
C PHE A 215 -12.40 15.54 -10.76
N TYR A 216 -11.81 14.35 -10.90
CA TYR A 216 -12.02 13.21 -9.99
C TYR A 216 -10.72 12.69 -9.34
N LYS A 217 -10.87 12.18 -8.11
CA LYS A 217 -9.88 11.30 -7.46
C LYS A 217 -9.75 9.99 -8.26
N HIS A 218 -8.64 9.24 -8.13
CA HIS A 218 -8.42 8.01 -8.92
C HIS A 218 -9.53 6.98 -8.69
N HIS A 219 -9.89 6.73 -7.43
CA HIS A 219 -10.89 5.72 -7.09
C HIS A 219 -12.30 6.16 -7.53
N GLU A 220 -12.63 7.44 -7.38
CA GLU A 220 -13.85 8.05 -7.89
C GLU A 220 -14.02 7.88 -9.39
N LEU A 221 -12.95 8.13 -10.16
CA LEU A 221 -12.94 8.00 -11.61
C LEU A 221 -13.17 6.54 -12.02
N SER A 222 -12.54 5.58 -11.34
CA SER A 222 -12.63 4.16 -11.67
C SER A 222 -14.09 3.65 -11.64
N ILE A 223 -14.87 4.06 -10.65
CA ILE A 223 -16.30 3.71 -10.50
C ILE A 223 -17.12 4.37 -11.61
N ARG A 224 -16.83 5.64 -11.91
CA ARG A 224 -17.53 6.38 -12.96
C ARG A 224 -17.28 5.80 -14.34
N LEU A 225 -16.08 5.28 -14.57
CA LEU A 225 -15.78 4.56 -15.79
C LEU A 225 -16.62 3.29 -15.93
N SER A 226 -16.98 2.57 -14.86
CA SER A 226 -17.90 1.42 -15.00
C SER A 226 -19.30 1.85 -15.46
N PHE A 227 -19.79 3.00 -14.99
CA PHE A 227 -21.04 3.57 -15.51
C PHE A 227 -20.89 4.05 -16.95
N PHE A 228 -19.77 4.70 -17.28
CA PHE A 228 -19.45 5.12 -18.63
C PHE A 228 -19.51 3.95 -19.61
N TRP A 229 -18.91 2.80 -19.27
CA TRP A 229 -19.00 1.59 -20.10
C TRP A 229 -20.39 0.96 -20.09
N ALA A 230 -21.14 1.02 -18.99
CA ALA A 230 -22.53 0.56 -18.97
C ALA A 230 -23.43 1.37 -19.91
N MET A 231 -23.11 2.65 -20.16
CA MET A 231 -23.83 3.46 -21.16
C MET A 231 -23.66 2.95 -22.58
N MET A 232 -22.59 2.20 -22.88
CA MET A 232 -22.42 1.53 -24.18
C MET A 232 -23.55 0.51 -24.41
N SER A 233 -23.83 -0.34 -23.41
CA SER A 233 -24.93 -1.30 -23.45
C SER A 233 -26.30 -0.62 -23.53
N LEU A 234 -26.48 0.51 -22.83
CA LEU A 234 -27.72 1.28 -22.93
C LEU A 234 -27.90 1.89 -24.33
N ALA A 235 -26.81 2.39 -24.95
CA ALA A 235 -26.81 2.92 -26.30
C ALA A 235 -27.23 1.85 -27.32
N ASP A 236 -26.70 0.62 -27.20
CA ASP A 236 -27.06 -0.50 -28.06
C ASP A 236 -28.55 -0.84 -27.99
N ILE A 237 -29.13 -0.81 -26.78
CA ILE A 237 -30.57 -1.03 -26.57
C ILE A 237 -31.38 0.07 -27.25
N ILE A 238 -31.00 1.33 -27.06
CA ILE A 238 -31.68 2.48 -27.69
C ILE A 238 -31.54 2.41 -29.21
N SER A 239 -30.36 2.11 -29.74
CA SER A 239 -30.11 1.97 -31.18
C SER A 239 -30.96 0.85 -31.79
N ALA A 240 -31.08 -0.31 -31.12
CA ALA A 240 -31.97 -1.39 -31.57
C ALA A 240 -33.45 -0.95 -31.63
N LEU A 241 -33.92 -0.19 -30.63
CA LEU A 241 -35.28 0.37 -30.59
C LEU A 241 -35.51 1.42 -31.68
N LEU A 242 -34.56 2.32 -31.90
CA LEU A 242 -34.62 3.30 -32.98
C LEU A 242 -34.64 2.62 -34.35
N ALA A 243 -33.77 1.65 -34.59
CA ALA A 243 -33.74 0.87 -35.83
C ALA A 243 -35.07 0.16 -36.11
N ALA A 244 -35.72 -0.39 -35.08
CA ALA A 244 -37.03 -1.03 -35.23
C ALA A 244 -38.14 -0.08 -35.75
N GLY A 245 -38.01 1.22 -35.49
CA GLY A 245 -38.88 2.27 -36.03
C GLY A 245 -38.40 2.79 -37.39
N LEU A 246 -37.15 3.25 -37.45
CA LEU A 246 -36.57 3.95 -38.61
C LEU A 246 -36.47 3.07 -39.86
N LEU A 247 -36.20 1.77 -39.70
CA LEU A 247 -36.14 0.86 -40.84
C LEU A 247 -37.49 0.67 -41.54
N LYS A 248 -38.62 1.01 -40.89
CA LYS A 248 -39.95 1.01 -41.53
C LYS A 248 -40.12 2.15 -42.55
N MET A 249 -39.22 3.12 -42.58
CA MET A 249 -39.23 4.21 -43.56
C MET A 249 -38.74 3.78 -44.96
N ARG A 250 -38.40 2.49 -45.14
CA ARG A 250 -38.05 1.95 -46.45
C ARG A 250 -39.16 2.24 -47.48
N GLY A 251 -38.79 2.84 -48.60
CA GLY A 251 -39.70 3.26 -49.66
C GLY A 251 -40.14 4.73 -49.59
N LEU A 252 -39.91 5.42 -48.47
CA LEU A 252 -40.09 6.87 -48.40
C LEU A 252 -39.14 7.56 -49.38
N ASN A 253 -39.67 8.42 -50.26
CA ASN A 253 -38.92 9.10 -51.33
C ASN A 253 -38.03 8.17 -52.20
N GLY A 254 -38.38 6.87 -52.31
CA GLY A 254 -37.59 5.90 -53.07
C GLY A 254 -36.28 5.45 -52.41
N HIS A 255 -36.05 5.76 -51.14
CA HIS A 255 -34.83 5.40 -50.41
C HIS A 255 -35.03 4.19 -49.49
N ALA A 256 -33.92 3.48 -49.22
CA ALA A 256 -33.90 2.35 -48.29
C ALA A 256 -34.00 2.81 -46.82
N GLY A 257 -34.53 1.95 -45.95
CA GLY A 257 -34.77 2.30 -44.54
C GLY A 257 -33.48 2.59 -43.78
N TRP A 258 -32.42 1.79 -44.02
CA TRP A 258 -31.11 2.00 -43.41
C TRP A 258 -30.47 3.36 -43.73
N ARG A 259 -30.85 4.02 -44.84
CA ARG A 259 -30.34 5.36 -45.16
C ARG A 259 -30.84 6.37 -44.13
N TYR A 260 -32.13 6.32 -43.81
CA TYR A 260 -32.75 7.20 -42.80
C TYR A 260 -32.21 6.95 -41.40
N LEU A 261 -31.88 5.69 -41.07
CA LEU A 261 -31.19 5.35 -39.83
C LEU A 261 -29.88 6.14 -39.68
N PHE A 262 -28.98 6.05 -40.67
CA PHE A 262 -27.72 6.80 -40.62
C PHE A 262 -27.92 8.32 -40.62
N LEU A 263 -28.89 8.84 -41.39
CA LEU A 263 -29.16 10.27 -41.48
C LEU A 263 -29.62 10.86 -40.14
N ILE A 264 -30.66 10.27 -39.55
CA ILE A 264 -31.31 10.81 -38.35
C ILE A 264 -30.36 10.70 -37.15
N ASP A 265 -29.70 9.56 -36.99
CA ASP A 265 -28.79 9.32 -35.88
C ASP A 265 -27.52 10.18 -36.00
N GLY A 266 -26.95 10.31 -37.22
CA GLY A 266 -25.82 11.20 -37.44
C GLY A 266 -26.17 12.68 -37.21
N LEU A 267 -27.37 13.12 -37.60
CA LEU A 267 -27.85 14.49 -37.30
C LEU A 267 -28.06 14.71 -35.79
N LEU A 268 -28.58 13.70 -35.08
CA LEU A 268 -28.70 13.73 -33.63
C LEU A 268 -27.32 13.90 -32.98
N THR A 269 -26.33 13.13 -33.43
CA THR A 269 -24.95 13.25 -32.95
C THR A 269 -24.34 14.62 -33.26
N LEU A 270 -24.63 15.22 -34.42
CA LEU A 270 -24.18 16.57 -34.76
C LEU A 270 -24.74 17.61 -33.78
N VAL A 271 -26.03 17.53 -33.42
CA VAL A 271 -26.63 18.42 -32.42
C VAL A 271 -25.91 18.32 -31.09
N PHE A 272 -25.63 17.11 -30.61
CA PHE A 272 -24.87 16.92 -29.37
C PHE A 272 -23.43 17.43 -29.46
N GLY A 273 -22.75 17.26 -30.60
CA GLY A 273 -21.41 17.81 -30.85
C GLY A 273 -21.39 19.34 -30.80
N LEU A 274 -22.37 20.00 -31.43
CA LEU A 274 -22.52 21.46 -31.39
C LEU A 274 -22.81 21.97 -29.98
N VAL A 275 -23.68 21.27 -29.23
CA VAL A 275 -23.98 21.58 -27.83
C VAL A 275 -22.74 21.37 -26.94
N ALA A 276 -21.87 20.41 -27.26
CA ALA A 276 -20.66 20.13 -26.49
C ALA A 276 -19.67 21.30 -26.45
N TYR A 277 -19.56 22.11 -27.51
CA TYR A 277 -18.76 23.35 -27.48
C TYR A 277 -19.21 24.33 -26.38
N GLY A 278 -20.52 24.39 -26.13
CA GLY A 278 -21.11 25.23 -25.09
C GLY A 278 -21.03 24.59 -23.70
N LEU A 279 -21.13 23.27 -23.59
CA LEU A 279 -21.20 22.58 -22.30
C LEU A 279 -19.85 22.11 -21.75
N MET A 280 -18.83 21.84 -22.55
CA MET A 280 -17.58 21.28 -22.03
C MET A 280 -16.63 22.38 -21.53
N PRO A 281 -16.34 22.50 -20.21
CA PRO A 281 -15.33 23.44 -19.71
C PRO A 281 -13.90 22.92 -19.89
N PRO A 282 -12.88 23.77 -20.09
CA PRO A 282 -11.45 23.40 -20.16
C PRO A 282 -10.86 22.72 -18.91
N GLY A 283 -11.39 23.03 -17.73
CA GLY A 283 -10.88 22.55 -16.45
C GLY A 283 -11.76 22.97 -15.28
N PRO A 284 -11.43 22.54 -14.05
CA PRO A 284 -12.27 22.79 -12.88
C PRO A 284 -12.40 24.28 -12.52
N THR A 285 -11.39 25.09 -12.81
CA THR A 285 -11.34 26.54 -12.52
C THR A 285 -11.75 27.41 -13.72
N GLN A 286 -12.17 26.80 -14.83
CA GLN A 286 -12.40 27.48 -16.11
C GLN A 286 -13.82 27.21 -16.63
N THR A 287 -14.82 27.19 -15.75
CA THR A 287 -16.19 26.81 -16.14
C THR A 287 -17.03 27.96 -16.70
N ALA A 288 -16.67 29.21 -16.45
CA ALA A 288 -17.37 30.38 -16.94
C ALA A 288 -17.40 30.45 -18.48
N ASN A 289 -18.60 30.67 -19.04
CA ASN A 289 -18.82 30.86 -20.47
C ASN A 289 -20.21 31.44 -20.72
N TRP A 290 -20.47 32.01 -21.91
CA TRP A 290 -21.80 32.51 -22.31
C TRP A 290 -22.90 31.43 -22.18
N PHE A 291 -22.57 30.16 -22.44
CA PHE A 291 -23.50 29.04 -22.36
C PHE A 291 -23.63 28.43 -20.94
N ARG A 292 -22.64 28.67 -20.06
CA ARG A 292 -22.55 28.09 -18.71
C ARG A 292 -22.77 29.10 -17.59
N GLY A 293 -23.06 30.35 -17.95
CA GLY A 293 -23.20 31.48 -17.05
C GLY A 293 -21.88 32.25 -16.87
N LYS A 294 -22.01 33.56 -16.60
CA LYS A 294 -20.87 34.48 -16.42
C LYS A 294 -19.97 34.09 -15.25
N THR A 295 -20.53 33.47 -14.22
CA THR A 295 -19.82 32.99 -13.02
C THR A 295 -19.38 31.53 -13.13
N GLY A 296 -19.69 30.84 -14.24
CA GLY A 296 -19.45 29.40 -14.39
C GLY A 296 -20.35 28.53 -13.52
N TRP A 297 -19.99 27.26 -13.45
CA TRP A 297 -20.75 26.24 -12.72
C TRP A 297 -20.33 26.11 -11.27
N PHE A 298 -19.07 26.40 -10.97
CA PHE A 298 -18.50 26.25 -9.64
C PHE A 298 -18.19 27.61 -9.04
N THR A 299 -18.50 27.79 -7.77
CA THR A 299 -18.04 28.97 -7.01
C THR A 299 -16.54 28.85 -6.73
N GLU A 300 -15.88 29.95 -6.41
CA GLU A 300 -14.47 29.96 -6.00
C GLU A 300 -14.16 28.93 -4.89
N ARG A 301 -15.05 28.84 -3.88
CA ARG A 301 -14.95 27.84 -2.82
C ARG A 301 -15.03 26.41 -3.35
N GLU A 302 -15.97 26.15 -4.25
CA GLU A 302 -16.12 24.83 -4.88
C GLU A 302 -14.91 24.49 -5.76
N GLU A 303 -14.38 25.45 -6.52
CA GLU A 303 -13.17 25.29 -7.33
C GLU A 303 -11.96 24.93 -6.47
N THR A 304 -11.75 25.63 -5.35
CA THR A 304 -10.69 25.32 -4.38
C THR A 304 -10.84 23.89 -3.86
N ILE A 305 -12.06 23.45 -3.51
CA ILE A 305 -12.29 22.07 -3.04
C ILE A 305 -11.97 21.06 -4.16
N ILE A 306 -12.42 21.29 -5.40
CA ILE A 306 -12.16 20.39 -6.53
C ILE A 306 -10.66 20.25 -6.80
N VAL A 307 -9.94 21.36 -6.81
CA VAL A 307 -8.50 21.38 -7.09
C VAL A 307 -7.74 20.67 -5.98
N ASN A 308 -7.93 21.09 -4.73
CA ASN A 308 -7.17 20.58 -3.60
C ASN A 308 -7.50 19.12 -3.29
N ARG A 309 -8.76 18.67 -3.39
CA ARG A 309 -9.10 17.26 -3.13
C ARG A 309 -8.40 16.29 -4.10
N VAL A 310 -8.18 16.72 -5.35
CA VAL A 310 -7.61 15.88 -6.42
C VAL A 310 -6.10 15.78 -6.28
N ILE A 311 -5.41 16.90 -6.02
CA ILE A 311 -3.94 16.90 -5.90
C ILE A 311 -3.45 16.47 -4.52
N ARG A 312 -4.25 16.67 -3.46
CA ARG A 312 -3.92 16.12 -2.13
C ARG A 312 -3.97 14.59 -2.12
N GLU A 313 -4.79 13.97 -2.98
CA GLU A 313 -4.77 12.52 -3.24
C GLU A 313 -3.58 12.12 -4.12
N ASP A 314 -3.40 12.79 -5.26
CA ASP A 314 -2.31 12.48 -6.21
C ASP A 314 -1.62 13.78 -6.64
N PRO A 315 -0.51 14.16 -5.96
CA PRO A 315 0.24 15.37 -6.28
C PRO A 315 0.80 15.36 -7.70
N THR A 316 0.99 14.17 -8.30
CA THR A 316 1.54 14.08 -9.65
C THR A 316 0.55 14.53 -10.73
N LYS A 317 -0.74 14.74 -10.40
CA LYS A 317 -1.72 15.34 -11.31
C LYS A 317 -1.43 16.81 -11.62
N SER A 318 -0.61 17.51 -10.84
CA SER A 318 -0.14 18.87 -11.15
C SER A 318 1.16 18.89 -11.98
N SER A 319 1.79 17.73 -12.22
CA SER A 319 3.09 17.64 -12.91
C SER A 319 3.06 17.89 -14.42
N MET A 320 1.87 18.10 -14.98
CA MET A 320 1.66 18.28 -16.42
C MET A 320 0.48 19.22 -16.65
N HIS A 321 0.66 20.20 -17.53
CA HIS A 321 -0.40 21.15 -17.85
C HIS A 321 -1.52 20.47 -18.68
N ASN A 322 -2.76 20.93 -18.55
CA ASN A 322 -3.88 20.39 -19.32
C ASN A 322 -3.69 20.55 -20.85
N ARG A 323 -2.83 21.50 -21.25
CA ARG A 323 -2.42 21.78 -22.64
C ARG A 323 -0.93 21.48 -22.94
N GLU A 324 -0.35 20.45 -22.33
CA GLU A 324 1.03 20.02 -22.58
C GLU A 324 1.09 18.78 -23.50
N PRO A 325 1.80 18.81 -24.64
CA PRO A 325 1.88 17.68 -25.58
C PRO A 325 2.61 16.46 -25.01
N ILE A 326 2.11 15.25 -25.32
CA ILE A 326 2.84 14.01 -25.03
C ILE A 326 3.98 13.86 -26.06
N THR A 327 5.21 13.68 -25.60
CA THR A 327 6.35 13.53 -26.52
C THR A 327 6.48 12.09 -27.04
N PRO A 328 6.90 11.86 -28.29
CA PRO A 328 7.17 10.52 -28.84
C PRO A 328 8.15 9.69 -28.00
N ARG A 329 9.05 10.37 -27.27
CA ARG A 329 10.00 9.75 -26.33
C ARG A 329 9.29 9.01 -25.19
N LEU A 330 8.15 9.52 -24.72
CA LEU A 330 7.35 8.89 -23.67
C LEU A 330 6.60 7.66 -24.19
N LEU A 331 6.06 7.72 -25.41
CA LEU A 331 5.45 6.58 -26.09
C LEU A 331 6.45 5.42 -26.23
N TRP A 332 7.65 5.74 -26.71
CA TRP A 332 8.72 4.75 -26.86
C TRP A 332 9.15 4.12 -25.53
N ARG A 333 9.11 4.88 -24.44
CA ARG A 333 9.43 4.38 -23.10
C ARG A 333 8.40 3.35 -22.62
N SER A 334 7.11 3.58 -22.84
CA SER A 334 6.06 2.60 -22.48
C SER A 334 6.10 1.34 -23.35
N LEU A 335 6.33 1.46 -24.66
CA LEU A 335 6.46 0.29 -25.55
C LEU A 335 7.66 -0.59 -25.20
N LYS A 336 8.74 0.00 -24.67
CA LYS A 336 9.92 -0.73 -24.20
C LYS A 336 9.73 -1.37 -22.82
N ASP A 337 8.66 -1.07 -22.09
CA ASP A 337 8.39 -1.72 -20.82
C ASP A 337 7.82 -3.13 -21.03
N TYR A 338 8.73 -4.11 -21.07
CA TYR A 338 8.40 -5.53 -21.22
C TYR A 338 7.48 -6.07 -20.13
N ASP A 339 7.38 -5.42 -18.95
CA ASP A 339 6.47 -5.86 -17.89
C ASP A 339 5.00 -5.47 -18.18
N LEU A 340 4.71 -4.67 -19.22
CA LEU A 340 3.35 -4.35 -19.66
C LEU A 340 2.85 -5.24 -20.81
N TRP A 341 3.75 -5.87 -21.56
CA TRP A 341 3.41 -6.73 -22.71
C TRP A 341 2.48 -7.91 -22.40
N PRO A 342 2.58 -8.60 -21.24
CA PRO A 342 1.61 -9.64 -20.87
C PRO A 342 0.17 -9.11 -20.89
N LEU A 343 -0.06 -7.87 -20.46
CA LEU A 343 -1.39 -7.24 -20.46
C LEU A 343 -1.80 -6.79 -21.86
N TYR A 344 -0.87 -6.35 -22.71
CA TYR A 344 -1.14 -6.03 -24.11
C TYR A 344 -1.55 -7.27 -24.90
N ILE A 345 -0.91 -8.42 -24.65
CA ILE A 345 -1.30 -9.71 -25.23
C ILE A 345 -2.70 -10.11 -24.77
N LEU A 346 -3.03 -9.93 -23.48
CA LEU A 346 -4.39 -10.17 -23.00
C LEU A 346 -5.41 -9.24 -23.67
N GLY A 347 -5.09 -7.95 -23.83
CA GLY A 347 -5.89 -6.97 -24.56
C GLY A 347 -6.15 -7.40 -26.01
N LEU A 348 -5.14 -7.93 -26.70
CA LEU A 348 -5.25 -8.43 -28.07
C LEU A 348 -6.23 -9.60 -28.20
N LEU A 349 -6.22 -10.53 -27.25
CA LEU A 349 -6.81 -11.85 -27.46
C LEU A 349 -8.17 -12.05 -26.78
N HIS A 350 -8.44 -11.38 -25.66
CA HIS A 350 -9.53 -11.76 -24.76
C HIS A 350 -10.93 -11.64 -25.39
N ALA A 351 -11.14 -10.66 -26.27
CA ALA A 351 -12.44 -10.37 -26.87
C ALA A 351 -12.70 -11.16 -28.17
N ILE A 352 -11.65 -11.68 -28.82
CA ILE A 352 -11.73 -12.35 -30.12
C ILE A 352 -12.82 -13.45 -30.18
N PRO A 353 -12.99 -14.31 -29.15
CA PRO A 353 -14.03 -15.34 -29.19
C PRO A 353 -15.46 -14.80 -29.36
N ALA A 354 -15.80 -13.71 -28.68
CA ALA A 354 -17.17 -13.18 -28.65
C ALA A 354 -17.47 -12.23 -29.82
N THR A 355 -16.46 -11.50 -30.30
CA THR A 355 -16.64 -10.42 -31.29
C THR A 355 -17.32 -10.86 -32.60
N PRO A 356 -16.96 -11.98 -33.26
CA PRO A 356 -17.63 -12.39 -34.50
C PRO A 356 -19.09 -12.75 -34.26
N VAL A 357 -19.39 -13.45 -33.15
CA VAL A 357 -20.76 -13.79 -32.78
C VAL A 357 -21.61 -12.52 -32.61
N GLN A 358 -21.04 -11.46 -32.04
CA GLN A 358 -21.70 -10.17 -31.91
C GLN A 358 -21.94 -9.49 -33.27
N GLN A 359 -20.90 -9.42 -34.12
CA GLN A 359 -20.93 -8.72 -35.40
C GLN A 359 -21.96 -9.28 -36.38
N TYR A 360 -22.14 -10.61 -36.41
CA TYR A 360 -23.07 -11.26 -37.32
C TYR A 360 -24.36 -11.73 -36.67
N LEU A 361 -24.64 -11.38 -35.41
CA LEU A 361 -25.82 -11.87 -34.70
C LEU A 361 -27.09 -11.54 -35.47
N THR A 362 -27.29 -10.28 -35.84
CA THR A 362 -28.50 -9.81 -36.53
C THR A 362 -28.67 -10.47 -37.90
N LEU A 363 -27.58 -10.63 -38.65
CA LEU A 363 -27.57 -11.35 -39.93
C LEU A 363 -27.89 -12.84 -39.76
N SER A 364 -27.35 -13.47 -38.71
CA SER A 364 -27.59 -14.88 -38.39
C SER A 364 -29.05 -15.10 -37.99
N LEU A 365 -29.64 -14.20 -37.21
CA LEU A 365 -31.05 -14.25 -36.85
C LEU A 365 -31.96 -14.10 -38.09
N LYS A 366 -31.65 -13.17 -39.00
CA LYS A 366 -32.36 -13.04 -40.28
C LYS A 366 -32.28 -14.33 -41.10
N GLY A 367 -31.08 -14.93 -41.17
CA GLY A 367 -30.83 -16.22 -41.83
C GLY A 367 -31.58 -17.41 -41.22
N LEU A 368 -31.86 -17.39 -39.91
CA LEU A 368 -32.68 -18.38 -39.21
C LEU A 368 -34.20 -18.17 -39.38
N GLY A 369 -34.60 -17.15 -40.15
CA GLY A 369 -36.00 -16.86 -40.46
C GLY A 369 -36.71 -15.97 -39.44
N PHE A 370 -35.99 -15.20 -38.62
CA PHE A 370 -36.57 -14.07 -37.88
C PHE A 370 -36.73 -12.88 -38.81
N ASN A 371 -37.83 -12.12 -38.65
CA ASN A 371 -38.01 -10.89 -39.44
C ASN A 371 -37.10 -9.75 -38.95
N THR A 372 -37.05 -8.64 -39.70
CA THR A 372 -36.22 -7.46 -39.37
C THR A 372 -36.49 -6.94 -37.96
N PHE A 373 -37.76 -6.81 -37.58
CA PHE A 373 -38.14 -6.33 -36.25
C PHE A 373 -37.64 -7.28 -35.15
N GLN A 374 -37.90 -8.58 -35.29
CA GLN A 374 -37.47 -9.61 -34.34
C GLN A 374 -35.94 -9.64 -34.21
N SER A 375 -35.21 -9.58 -35.33
CA SER A 375 -33.74 -9.66 -35.32
C SER A 375 -33.08 -8.51 -34.56
N ASN A 376 -33.63 -7.30 -34.66
CA ASN A 376 -33.16 -6.15 -33.86
C ASN A 376 -33.55 -6.29 -32.38
N MET A 377 -34.78 -6.71 -32.06
CA MET A 377 -35.23 -6.81 -30.66
C MET A 377 -34.55 -7.93 -29.88
N LEU A 378 -34.18 -9.01 -30.56
CA LEU A 378 -33.51 -10.15 -29.95
C LEU A 378 -32.05 -9.84 -29.55
N THR A 379 -31.49 -8.68 -29.89
CA THR A 379 -30.19 -8.26 -29.34
C THR A 379 -30.31 -7.80 -27.88
N ILE A 380 -31.45 -7.22 -27.49
CA ILE A 380 -31.64 -6.59 -26.17
C ILE A 380 -31.40 -7.56 -25.00
N PRO A 381 -31.90 -8.81 -24.99
CA PRO A 381 -31.73 -9.71 -23.85
C PRO A 381 -30.28 -9.98 -23.47
N TYR A 382 -29.41 -10.24 -24.46
CA TYR A 382 -28.00 -10.52 -24.15
C TYR A 382 -27.29 -9.24 -23.70
N THR A 383 -27.63 -8.07 -24.26
CA THR A 383 -27.04 -6.79 -23.86
C THR A 383 -27.35 -6.45 -22.40
N VAL A 384 -28.57 -6.73 -21.92
CA VAL A 384 -28.94 -6.57 -20.50
C VAL A 384 -28.13 -7.51 -19.60
N LEU A 385 -28.01 -8.79 -19.97
CA LEU A 385 -27.22 -9.76 -19.20
C LEU A 385 -25.73 -9.41 -19.19
N HIS A 386 -25.20 -8.96 -20.33
CA HIS A 386 -23.82 -8.49 -20.46
C HIS A 386 -23.54 -7.33 -19.49
N MET A 387 -24.44 -6.33 -19.44
CA MET A 387 -24.32 -5.20 -18.53
C MET A 387 -24.32 -5.64 -17.05
N ILE A 388 -25.20 -6.57 -16.67
CA ILE A 388 -25.25 -7.10 -15.30
C ILE A 388 -23.97 -7.88 -14.97
N ASN A 389 -23.55 -8.79 -15.85
CA ASN A 389 -22.38 -9.64 -15.61
C ASN A 389 -21.07 -8.85 -15.56
N LEU A 390 -20.94 -7.78 -16.36
CA LEU A 390 -19.83 -6.83 -16.31
C LEU A 390 -19.70 -6.18 -14.92
N LEU A 391 -20.81 -5.75 -14.32
CA LEU A 391 -20.81 -5.15 -12.99
C LEU A 391 -20.48 -6.19 -11.91
N ILE A 392 -21.05 -7.40 -12.01
CA ILE A 392 -20.80 -8.50 -11.06
C ILE A 392 -19.31 -8.89 -11.07
N ILE A 393 -18.72 -9.14 -12.25
CA ILE A 393 -17.34 -9.63 -12.32
C ILE A 393 -16.34 -8.59 -11.80
N THR A 394 -16.61 -7.31 -12.05
CA THR A 394 -15.79 -6.21 -11.52
C THR A 394 -15.88 -6.15 -10.00
N TYR A 395 -17.07 -6.32 -9.42
CA TYR A 395 -17.25 -6.39 -7.97
C TYR A 395 -16.51 -7.59 -7.34
N VAL A 396 -16.67 -8.78 -7.94
CA VAL A 396 -15.99 -10.01 -7.50
C VAL A 396 -14.46 -9.82 -7.53
N ALA A 397 -13.91 -9.18 -8.55
CA ALA A 397 -12.47 -8.93 -8.65
C ALA A 397 -11.92 -8.10 -7.49
N GLU A 398 -12.69 -7.10 -7.03
CA GLU A 398 -12.31 -6.24 -5.92
C GLU A 398 -12.47 -6.94 -4.56
N VAL A 399 -13.50 -7.79 -4.39
CA VAL A 399 -13.70 -8.56 -3.15
C VAL A 399 -12.62 -9.62 -2.95
N PHE A 400 -12.34 -10.42 -3.98
CA PHE A 400 -11.37 -11.52 -3.88
C PHE A 400 -9.91 -11.06 -4.06
N LYS A 401 -9.67 -9.80 -4.43
CA LYS A 401 -8.34 -9.20 -4.62
C LYS A 401 -7.43 -10.00 -5.57
N ASN A 402 -8.02 -10.73 -6.51
CA ASN A 402 -7.30 -11.52 -7.49
C ASN A 402 -7.79 -11.24 -8.92
N LEU A 403 -7.18 -10.23 -9.54
CA LEU A 403 -7.56 -9.74 -10.87
C LEU A 403 -7.44 -10.84 -11.95
N SER A 404 -6.39 -11.66 -11.88
CA SER A 404 -6.08 -12.68 -12.90
C SER A 404 -7.06 -13.85 -12.92
N LEU A 405 -7.37 -14.43 -11.76
CA LEU A 405 -8.25 -15.61 -11.67
C LEU A 405 -9.71 -15.22 -11.91
N VAL A 406 -10.08 -14.01 -11.53
CA VAL A 406 -11.43 -13.51 -11.80
C VAL A 406 -11.60 -13.17 -13.29
N ALA A 407 -10.58 -12.60 -13.95
CA ALA A 407 -10.65 -12.32 -15.38
C ALA A 407 -10.70 -13.57 -16.26
N VAL A 408 -10.01 -14.67 -15.91
CA VAL A 408 -10.04 -15.92 -16.71
C VAL A 408 -11.42 -16.58 -16.72
N PHE A 409 -12.24 -16.33 -15.70
CA PHE A 409 -13.62 -16.83 -15.65
C PHE A 409 -14.45 -16.43 -16.89
N SER A 410 -14.16 -15.26 -17.48
CA SER A 410 -14.77 -14.83 -18.74
C SER A 410 -14.62 -15.85 -19.88
N GLN A 411 -13.45 -16.47 -19.99
CA GLN A 411 -13.13 -17.46 -21.03
C GLN A 411 -13.70 -18.83 -20.68
N ILE A 412 -13.66 -19.20 -19.38
CA ILE A 412 -14.28 -20.43 -18.87
C ILE A 412 -15.79 -20.41 -19.12
N TRP A 413 -16.44 -19.25 -18.97
CA TRP A 413 -17.85 -19.07 -19.28
C TRP A 413 -18.16 -19.31 -20.77
N ILE A 414 -17.37 -18.74 -21.67
CA ILE A 414 -17.58 -18.86 -23.12
C ILE A 414 -17.35 -20.30 -23.62
N LEU A 415 -16.39 -21.01 -23.01
CA LEU A 415 -15.92 -22.33 -23.46
C LEU A 415 -17.04 -23.37 -23.74
N PRO A 416 -17.95 -23.70 -22.80
CA PRO A 416 -18.98 -24.72 -23.05
C PRO A 416 -19.90 -24.34 -24.22
N PHE A 417 -20.23 -23.06 -24.37
CA PHE A 417 -21.10 -22.58 -25.44
C PHE A 417 -20.39 -22.59 -26.80
N MET A 418 -19.08 -22.30 -26.83
CA MET A 418 -18.27 -22.43 -28.05
C MET A 418 -18.08 -23.90 -28.48
N ILE A 419 -17.94 -24.82 -27.53
CA ILE A 419 -17.93 -26.26 -27.81
C ILE A 419 -19.25 -26.67 -28.46
N TYR A 420 -20.37 -26.24 -27.90
CA TYR A 420 -21.69 -26.49 -28.50
C TYR A 420 -21.77 -25.96 -29.94
N TYR A 421 -21.32 -24.73 -30.17
CA TYR A 421 -21.29 -24.11 -31.50
C TYR A 421 -20.46 -24.87 -32.53
N GLN A 422 -19.37 -25.51 -32.10
CA GLN A 422 -18.50 -26.28 -32.98
C GLN A 422 -19.06 -27.68 -33.31
N VAL A 423 -19.71 -28.34 -32.35
CA VAL A 423 -20.15 -29.74 -32.49
C VAL A 423 -21.50 -29.84 -33.18
N VAL A 424 -22.37 -28.86 -32.98
CA VAL A 424 -23.76 -28.90 -33.45
C VAL A 424 -23.90 -28.26 -34.82
N ASP A 425 -24.70 -28.91 -35.69
CA ASP A 425 -25.12 -28.32 -36.95
C ASP A 425 -26.15 -27.22 -36.71
N THR A 426 -25.69 -25.97 -36.77
CA THR A 426 -26.52 -24.77 -36.57
C THR A 426 -27.54 -24.54 -37.70
N THR A 427 -27.56 -25.35 -38.76
CA THR A 427 -28.57 -25.22 -39.83
C THR A 427 -29.80 -26.08 -39.59
N THR A 428 -29.70 -27.12 -38.76
CA THR A 428 -30.78 -28.08 -38.51
C THR A 428 -31.44 -27.93 -37.14
N VAL A 429 -30.80 -27.22 -36.22
CA VAL A 429 -31.29 -27.03 -34.85
C VAL A 429 -32.33 -25.92 -34.76
N ASN A 430 -33.26 -26.05 -33.80
CA ASN A 430 -34.27 -25.04 -33.52
C ASN A 430 -33.64 -23.65 -33.35
N ARG A 431 -34.15 -22.68 -34.12
CA ARG A 431 -33.68 -21.28 -34.13
C ARG A 431 -33.56 -20.64 -32.74
N TRP A 432 -34.45 -20.99 -31.82
CA TRP A 432 -34.46 -20.46 -30.45
C TRP A 432 -33.31 -20.99 -29.59
N ILE A 433 -32.84 -22.21 -29.85
CA ILE A 433 -31.67 -22.79 -29.17
C ILE A 433 -30.40 -22.07 -29.63
N ILE A 434 -30.26 -21.83 -30.94
CA ILE A 434 -29.12 -21.09 -31.49
C ILE A 434 -29.10 -19.66 -30.94
N PHE A 435 -30.28 -19.01 -30.90
CA PHE A 435 -30.44 -17.72 -30.26
C PHE A 435 -29.98 -17.74 -28.79
N ALA A 436 -30.49 -18.67 -27.98
CA ALA A 436 -30.14 -18.77 -26.56
C ALA A 436 -28.62 -18.97 -26.34
N VAL A 437 -28.00 -19.89 -27.10
CA VAL A 437 -26.55 -20.14 -27.00
C VAL A 437 -25.74 -18.92 -27.44
N SER A 438 -26.14 -18.24 -28.53
CA SER A 438 -25.51 -16.98 -28.97
C SER A 438 -25.58 -15.92 -27.87
N SER A 439 -26.75 -15.75 -27.27
CA SER A 439 -26.95 -14.79 -26.18
C SER A 439 -26.09 -15.12 -24.97
N LEU A 440 -25.92 -16.39 -24.61
CA LEU A 440 -25.09 -16.80 -23.47
C LEU A 440 -23.59 -16.60 -23.73
N ILE A 441 -23.13 -16.76 -24.98
CA ILE A 441 -21.77 -16.39 -25.40
C ILE A 441 -21.56 -14.89 -25.21
N LEU A 442 -22.51 -14.06 -25.65
CA LEU A 442 -22.37 -12.60 -25.63
C LEU A 442 -22.64 -11.98 -24.25
N ALA A 443 -23.41 -12.66 -23.40
CA ALA A 443 -23.65 -12.29 -22.01
C ALA A 443 -22.46 -12.56 -21.08
N TYR A 444 -21.33 -13.04 -21.60
CA TYR A 444 -20.17 -13.39 -20.77
C TYR A 444 -19.73 -12.26 -19.84
N PRO A 445 -19.15 -12.58 -18.68
CA PRO A 445 -18.63 -11.57 -17.76
C PRO A 445 -17.42 -10.86 -18.39
N TYR A 446 -17.62 -9.63 -18.86
CA TYR A 446 -16.62 -8.88 -19.63
C TYR A 446 -15.49 -8.34 -18.73
N PRO A 447 -14.24 -8.83 -18.84
CA PRO A 447 -13.17 -8.52 -17.89
C PRO A 447 -12.41 -7.22 -18.22
N HIS A 448 -12.82 -6.47 -19.24
CA HIS A 448 -12.04 -5.35 -19.78
C HIS A 448 -11.73 -4.27 -18.74
N ALA A 449 -12.70 -3.92 -17.88
CA ALA A 449 -12.49 -2.95 -16.80
C ALA A 449 -11.40 -3.41 -15.81
N ILE A 450 -11.37 -4.70 -15.47
CA ILE A 450 -10.37 -5.32 -14.60
C ILE A 450 -8.98 -5.22 -15.26
N GLN A 451 -8.89 -5.52 -16.56
CA GLN A 451 -7.63 -5.51 -17.30
C GLN A 451 -7.05 -4.10 -17.48
N VAL A 452 -7.90 -3.10 -17.77
CA VAL A 452 -7.50 -1.69 -17.82
C VAL A 452 -6.96 -1.23 -16.46
N ALA A 453 -7.66 -1.58 -15.37
CA ALA A 453 -7.19 -1.28 -14.02
C ALA A 453 -5.86 -1.98 -13.70
N TRP A 454 -5.70 -3.24 -14.11
CA TRP A 454 -4.46 -4.00 -13.92
C TRP A 454 -3.28 -3.38 -14.66
N ASN A 455 -3.50 -2.88 -15.88
CA ASN A 455 -2.48 -2.15 -16.65
C ASN A 455 -2.08 -0.83 -15.98
N SER A 456 -3.08 -0.07 -15.49
CA SER A 456 -2.82 1.15 -14.73
C SER A 456 -2.01 0.89 -13.45
N ARG A 457 -2.35 -0.16 -12.68
CA ARG A 457 -1.66 -0.54 -11.44
C ARG A 457 -0.20 -0.95 -11.66
N ASN A 458 0.12 -1.59 -12.79
CA ASN A 458 1.50 -1.92 -13.13
C ASN A 458 2.29 -0.75 -13.73
N SER A 459 1.61 0.36 -14.03
CA SER A 459 2.18 1.57 -14.59
C SER A 459 2.46 2.58 -13.46
N ASN A 460 3.67 2.50 -12.91
CA ASN A 460 4.06 3.17 -11.66
C ASN A 460 4.36 4.69 -11.77
N SER A 461 3.89 5.39 -12.80
CA SER A 461 3.89 6.88 -12.86
C SER A 461 2.71 7.42 -13.68
N VAL A 462 2.10 8.56 -13.31
CA VAL A 462 0.95 9.13 -14.03
C VAL A 462 1.23 9.35 -15.52
N ARG A 463 2.42 9.85 -15.84
CA ARG A 463 2.87 10.04 -17.23
C ARG A 463 2.95 8.71 -18.00
N SER A 464 3.36 7.61 -17.36
CA SER A 464 3.35 6.27 -17.97
C SER A 464 1.96 5.64 -18.03
N ARG A 465 1.07 5.93 -17.06
CA ARG A 465 -0.30 5.37 -17.00
C ARG A 465 -1.11 5.74 -18.24
N THR A 466 -1.12 7.02 -18.62
CA THR A 466 -1.86 7.49 -19.81
C THR A 466 -1.43 6.78 -21.09
N VAL A 467 -0.12 6.66 -21.31
CA VAL A 467 0.44 6.02 -22.51
C VAL A 467 0.20 4.51 -22.48
N SER A 468 0.41 3.86 -21.33
CA SER A 468 0.20 2.41 -21.19
C SER A 468 -1.24 1.99 -21.46
N ALA A 469 -2.22 2.80 -21.02
CA ALA A 469 -3.63 2.57 -21.23
C ALA A 469 -4.01 2.70 -22.72
N ALA A 470 -3.48 3.72 -23.40
CA ALA A 470 -3.65 3.88 -24.85
C ALA A 470 -3.06 2.70 -25.62
N CYS A 471 -1.82 2.28 -25.30
CA CYS A 471 -1.21 1.11 -25.93
C CYS A 471 -2.07 -0.14 -25.74
N TYR A 472 -2.52 -0.43 -24.52
CA TYR A 472 -3.41 -1.57 -24.26
C TYR A 472 -4.68 -1.54 -25.12
N ASN A 473 -5.34 -0.38 -25.23
CA ASN A 473 -6.56 -0.26 -26.02
C ASN A 473 -6.30 -0.44 -27.53
N MET A 474 -5.15 0.02 -28.04
CA MET A 474 -4.73 -0.26 -29.42
C MET A 474 -4.61 -1.77 -29.67
N PHE A 475 -4.07 -2.55 -28.72
CA PHE A 475 -4.03 -4.02 -28.85
C PHE A 475 -5.44 -4.62 -28.85
N VAL A 476 -6.37 -4.11 -28.03
CA VAL A 476 -7.79 -4.53 -28.08
C VAL A 476 -8.39 -4.31 -29.47
N GLN A 477 -8.14 -3.16 -30.10
CA GLN A 477 -8.63 -2.90 -31.46
C GLN A 477 -7.95 -3.78 -32.51
N ALA A 478 -6.65 -4.05 -32.38
CA ALA A 478 -5.97 -5.02 -33.24
C ALA A 478 -6.60 -6.41 -33.14
N GLY A 479 -7.01 -6.82 -31.94
CA GLY A 479 -7.76 -8.05 -31.69
C GLY A 479 -9.10 -8.07 -32.42
N ALA A 480 -9.84 -6.96 -32.38
CA ALA A 480 -11.10 -6.82 -33.11
C ALA A 480 -10.91 -6.91 -34.63
N ILE A 481 -9.79 -6.42 -35.20
CA ILE A 481 -9.46 -6.59 -36.62
C ILE A 481 -9.28 -8.08 -36.97
N ILE A 482 -8.54 -8.83 -36.13
CA ILE A 482 -8.37 -10.27 -36.30
C ILE A 482 -9.74 -10.96 -36.27
N ALA A 483 -10.56 -10.62 -35.28
CA ALA A 483 -11.89 -11.20 -35.11
C ALA A 483 -12.81 -10.97 -36.32
N SER A 484 -12.83 -9.76 -36.89
CA SER A 484 -13.67 -9.42 -38.06
C SER A 484 -13.36 -10.22 -39.33
N ASN A 485 -12.24 -10.95 -39.37
CA ASN A 485 -11.84 -11.76 -40.52
C ASN A 485 -11.99 -13.27 -40.30
N ILE A 486 -12.54 -13.70 -39.15
CA ILE A 486 -12.69 -15.12 -38.81
C ILE A 486 -13.82 -15.78 -39.61
N PHE A 487 -15.01 -15.18 -39.66
CA PHE A 487 -16.11 -15.67 -40.50
C PHE A 487 -15.98 -15.13 -41.91
N ARG A 488 -15.94 -16.04 -42.88
CA ARG A 488 -15.78 -15.72 -44.31
C ARG A 488 -16.84 -16.43 -45.13
N ALA A 489 -17.22 -15.81 -46.25
CA ALA A 489 -18.32 -16.31 -47.08
C ALA A 489 -18.08 -17.73 -47.65
N ASP A 490 -16.83 -18.13 -47.87
CA ASP A 490 -16.46 -19.48 -48.34
C ASP A 490 -16.68 -20.58 -47.29
N ASP A 491 -16.89 -20.20 -46.02
CA ASP A 491 -17.16 -21.11 -44.90
C ASP A 491 -18.67 -21.14 -44.55
N ALA A 492 -19.51 -20.39 -45.27
CA ALA A 492 -20.96 -20.42 -45.10
C ALA A 492 -21.57 -21.76 -45.58
N PRO A 493 -22.72 -22.20 -45.05
CA PRO A 493 -23.54 -21.54 -44.02
C PRO A 493 -23.15 -21.93 -42.57
N GLN A 494 -22.29 -22.94 -42.38
CA GLN A 494 -22.02 -23.48 -41.04
C GLN A 494 -20.86 -22.81 -40.31
N TYR A 495 -19.97 -22.12 -41.03
CA TYR A 495 -18.78 -21.43 -40.51
C TYR A 495 -17.88 -22.33 -39.65
N ARG A 496 -17.69 -23.59 -40.07
CA ARG A 496 -16.97 -24.61 -39.28
C ARG A 496 -15.52 -24.23 -39.05
N ARG A 497 -14.85 -23.62 -40.04
CA ARG A 497 -13.45 -23.18 -39.91
C ARG A 497 -13.37 -22.04 -38.89
N GLY A 498 -14.25 -21.06 -38.99
CA GLY A 498 -14.29 -19.93 -38.06
C GLY A 498 -14.58 -20.36 -36.62
N LYS A 499 -15.58 -21.21 -36.41
CA LYS A 499 -15.93 -21.74 -35.07
C LYS A 499 -14.76 -22.52 -34.45
N LYS A 500 -14.04 -23.32 -35.23
CA LYS A 500 -12.84 -24.05 -34.76
C LYS A 500 -11.73 -23.09 -34.33
N GLN A 501 -11.51 -22.01 -35.07
CA GLN A 501 -10.54 -20.97 -34.73
C GLN A 501 -10.92 -20.28 -33.41
N LEU A 502 -12.20 -19.90 -33.22
CA LEU A 502 -12.67 -19.28 -31.98
C LEU A 502 -12.48 -20.21 -30.77
N LEU A 503 -12.85 -21.49 -30.90
CA LEU A 503 -12.67 -22.47 -29.81
C LEU A 503 -11.19 -22.63 -29.44
N ALA A 504 -10.30 -22.69 -30.43
CA ALA A 504 -8.86 -22.75 -30.18
C ALA A 504 -8.35 -21.50 -29.43
N ILE A 505 -8.84 -20.32 -29.80
CA ILE A 505 -8.48 -19.04 -29.16
C ILE A 505 -9.00 -18.98 -27.71
N VAL A 506 -10.21 -19.47 -27.42
CA VAL A 506 -10.72 -19.56 -26.04
C VAL A 506 -9.79 -20.41 -25.16
N CYS A 507 -9.42 -21.61 -25.64
CA CYS A 507 -8.50 -22.49 -24.91
C CYS A 507 -7.12 -21.83 -24.73
N MET A 508 -6.59 -21.18 -25.76
CA MET A 508 -5.34 -20.42 -25.70
C MET A 508 -5.43 -19.30 -24.65
N ASN A 509 -6.53 -18.53 -24.63
CA ASN A 509 -6.71 -17.42 -23.70
C ASN A 509 -6.63 -17.90 -22.25
N ILE A 510 -7.27 -19.03 -21.93
CA ILE A 510 -7.20 -19.64 -20.58
C ILE A 510 -5.74 -19.89 -20.18
N VAL A 511 -4.94 -20.48 -21.08
CA VAL A 511 -3.51 -20.71 -20.84
C VAL A 511 -2.74 -19.40 -20.70
N VAL A 512 -2.99 -18.41 -21.56
CA VAL A 512 -2.32 -17.11 -21.50
C VAL A 512 -2.60 -16.38 -20.18
N TYR A 513 -3.84 -16.39 -19.68
CA TYR A 513 -4.16 -15.81 -18.37
C TYR A 513 -3.34 -16.46 -17.23
N VAL A 514 -3.20 -17.78 -17.25
CA VAL A 514 -2.39 -18.51 -16.27
C VAL A 514 -0.91 -18.12 -16.41
N LEU A 515 -0.38 -18.08 -17.64
CA LEU A 515 1.01 -17.68 -17.89
C LEU A 515 1.31 -16.24 -17.46
N VAL A 516 0.38 -15.31 -17.66
CA VAL A 516 0.50 -13.92 -17.20
C VAL A 516 0.60 -13.86 -15.68
N LYS A 517 -0.22 -14.64 -14.96
CA LYS A 517 -0.14 -14.75 -13.50
C LYS A 517 1.22 -15.30 -13.05
N VAL A 518 1.66 -16.40 -13.66
CA VAL A 518 2.97 -17.01 -13.38
C VAL A 518 4.09 -16.01 -13.64
N TYR A 519 4.02 -15.27 -14.74
CA TYR A 519 5.01 -14.24 -15.09
C TYR A 519 5.16 -13.18 -14.00
N TYR A 520 4.07 -12.56 -13.55
CA TYR A 520 4.14 -11.52 -12.52
C TYR A 520 4.58 -12.06 -11.16
N VAL A 521 4.14 -13.26 -10.78
CA VAL A 521 4.61 -13.92 -9.54
C VAL A 521 6.12 -14.19 -9.62
N PHE A 522 6.60 -14.71 -10.75
CA PHE A 522 8.02 -14.94 -10.98
C PHE A 522 8.84 -13.65 -11.00
N ARG A 523 8.34 -12.59 -11.64
CA ARG A 523 9.02 -11.29 -11.70
C ARG A 523 9.18 -10.66 -10.32
N ASN A 524 8.13 -10.70 -9.50
CA ASN A 524 8.18 -10.24 -8.11
C ASN A 524 9.22 -11.05 -7.33
N LYS A 525 9.17 -12.39 -7.40
CA LYS A 525 10.15 -13.26 -6.73
C LYS A 525 11.59 -12.98 -7.15
N LYS A 526 11.85 -12.79 -8.44
CA LYS A 526 13.21 -12.49 -8.95
C LYS A 526 13.71 -11.11 -8.53
N ARG A 527 12.82 -10.12 -8.47
CA ARG A 527 13.14 -8.78 -7.94
C ARG A 527 13.53 -8.89 -6.46
N ASP A 528 12.70 -9.57 -5.67
CA ASP A 528 12.90 -9.73 -4.23
C ASP A 528 14.21 -10.48 -3.93
N GLN A 529 14.53 -11.50 -4.74
CA GLN A 529 15.82 -12.20 -4.68
C GLN A 529 17.00 -11.27 -5.00
N LYS A 530 16.92 -10.48 -6.07
CA LYS A 530 18.01 -9.57 -6.46
C LYS A 530 18.24 -8.48 -5.41
N TRP A 531 17.17 -7.92 -4.87
CA TRP A 531 17.24 -6.96 -3.77
C TRP A 531 17.82 -7.60 -2.50
N GLY A 532 17.33 -8.79 -2.15
CA GLY A 532 17.80 -9.59 -1.02
C GLY A 532 19.28 -9.95 -1.11
N SER A 533 19.81 -10.21 -2.31
CA SER A 533 21.22 -10.55 -2.53
C SER A 533 22.19 -9.36 -2.53
N MET A 534 21.70 -8.12 -2.59
CA MET A 534 22.55 -6.93 -2.55
C MET A 534 23.07 -6.68 -1.12
N SER A 535 24.35 -6.35 -1.00
CA SER A 535 24.91 -5.80 0.24
C SER A 535 24.31 -4.43 0.54
N GLU A 536 24.41 -3.98 1.79
CA GLU A 536 23.83 -2.69 2.19
C GLU A 536 24.44 -1.50 1.42
N ALA A 537 25.77 -1.50 1.22
CA ALA A 537 26.44 -0.48 0.41
C ALA A 537 25.91 -0.46 -1.03
N GLU A 538 25.65 -1.62 -1.63
CA GLU A 538 25.04 -1.70 -2.96
C GLU A 538 23.58 -1.26 -2.96
N ARG A 539 22.80 -1.52 -1.90
CA ARG A 539 21.42 -1.04 -1.77
C ARG A 539 21.37 0.48 -1.63
N VAL A 540 22.25 1.07 -0.81
CA VAL A 540 22.36 2.53 -0.63
C VAL A 540 22.87 3.20 -1.90
N ASP A 541 23.91 2.65 -2.54
CA ASP A 541 24.39 3.14 -3.83
C ASP A 541 23.29 3.04 -4.90
N TYR A 542 22.56 1.93 -4.95
CA TYR A 542 21.40 1.78 -5.81
C TYR A 542 20.34 2.84 -5.49
N LEU A 543 19.94 3.04 -4.23
CA LEU A 543 18.92 4.04 -3.89
C LEU A 543 19.34 5.48 -4.28
N ASN A 544 20.62 5.80 -4.16
CA ASN A 544 21.16 7.12 -4.48
C ASN A 544 21.39 7.34 -5.98
N THR A 545 21.70 6.28 -6.74
CA THR A 545 22.11 6.39 -8.15
C THR A 545 21.11 5.79 -9.14
N THR A 546 20.09 5.08 -8.65
CA THR A 546 19.20 4.30 -9.52
C THR A 546 18.44 5.18 -10.50
N LYS A 547 18.43 4.71 -11.75
CA LYS A 547 17.58 5.23 -12.82
C LYS A 547 16.34 4.37 -13.02
N ASP A 548 16.23 3.27 -12.26
CA ASP A 548 15.07 2.40 -12.29
C ASP A 548 13.89 3.14 -11.68
N VAL A 549 12.81 3.25 -12.45
CA VAL A 549 11.59 3.92 -12.04
C VAL A 549 10.47 2.91 -11.96
N GLY A 550 9.57 3.15 -11.02
CA GLY A 550 8.31 2.44 -10.99
C GLY A 550 8.45 0.93 -10.80
N ASN A 551 7.91 0.11 -11.71
CA ASN A 551 7.83 -1.35 -11.57
C ASN A 551 9.20 -2.05 -11.73
N LYS A 552 10.23 -1.29 -12.13
CA LYS A 552 11.62 -1.75 -12.23
C LYS A 552 12.42 -1.56 -10.94
N ARG A 553 11.91 -0.76 -9.99
CA ARG A 553 12.58 -0.53 -8.72
C ARG A 553 12.69 -1.83 -7.92
N LEU A 554 13.88 -2.09 -7.40
CA LEU A 554 14.19 -3.29 -6.62
C LEU A 554 13.76 -3.18 -5.15
N ASP A 555 13.60 -1.96 -4.63
CA ASP A 555 13.38 -1.64 -3.21
C ASP A 555 11.91 -1.64 -2.76
N PHE A 556 10.99 -2.21 -3.54
CA PHE A 556 9.59 -2.31 -3.14
C PHE A 556 9.31 -3.68 -2.51
N SER A 557 9.45 -3.79 -1.18
CA SER A 557 9.25 -5.07 -0.46
C SER A 557 7.79 -5.37 -0.13
N GLY A 558 6.92 -4.35 -0.04
CA GLY A 558 5.54 -4.50 0.44
C GLY A 558 5.42 -4.82 1.93
N ARG A 559 6.48 -4.66 2.74
CA ARG A 559 6.50 -4.88 4.19
C ARG A 559 6.25 -3.57 4.95
N PHE A 560 5.52 -3.65 6.05
CA PHE A 560 5.32 -2.55 7.01
C PHE A 560 6.14 -2.77 8.27
N LEU A 561 6.69 -1.70 8.86
CA LEU A 561 7.43 -1.74 10.12
C LEU A 561 6.94 -0.63 11.06
N GLY A 562 6.52 -1.02 12.27
CA GLY A 562 6.36 -0.10 13.40
C GLY A 562 7.63 -0.06 14.25
N THR A 563 7.89 1.08 14.88
CA THR A 563 9.05 1.32 15.75
C THR A 563 8.60 1.66 17.17
N GLY A 564 9.53 1.57 18.13
CA GLY A 564 9.24 1.88 19.54
C GLY A 564 9.89 3.15 20.07
N ASN A 565 9.68 3.42 21.36
CA ASN A 565 10.26 4.55 22.09
C ASN A 565 11.34 4.10 23.09
N GLY A 566 11.80 5.00 23.96
CA GLY A 566 12.80 4.71 25.00
C GLY A 566 12.56 5.51 26.28
N GLY A 567 12.87 4.94 27.45
CA GLY A 567 12.58 5.57 28.74
C GLY A 567 11.10 5.94 28.88
N MET A 568 10.82 7.08 29.52
CA MET A 568 9.48 7.67 29.59
C MET A 568 9.25 8.74 28.52
N ASN A 569 10.06 8.71 27.46
CA ASN A 569 10.03 9.79 26.48
C ASN A 569 8.84 9.66 25.51
N GLY A 570 8.52 10.81 24.93
CA GLY A 570 7.71 10.93 23.74
C GLY A 570 8.56 11.35 22.55
N CYS A 571 9.65 10.63 22.31
CA CYS A 571 10.56 10.92 21.20
C CYS A 571 10.43 9.83 20.14
N ILE A 572 10.16 10.25 18.91
CA ILE A 572 10.28 9.38 17.73
C ILE A 572 11.74 8.97 17.57
N LYS A 573 12.00 7.68 17.44
CA LYS A 573 13.34 7.15 17.17
C LYS A 573 13.65 7.20 15.67
N TYR A 574 14.05 8.38 15.21
CA TYR A 574 14.38 8.60 13.79
C TYR A 574 15.48 7.69 13.25
N ASP A 575 16.43 7.27 14.09
CA ASP A 575 17.46 6.30 13.68
C ASP A 575 16.87 4.93 13.35
N ASP A 576 15.88 4.48 14.13
CA ASP A 576 15.19 3.20 13.88
C ASP A 576 14.24 3.31 12.67
N LEU A 577 13.61 4.49 12.47
CA LEU A 577 12.86 4.79 11.25
C LEU A 577 13.75 4.69 10.01
N ASN A 578 14.91 5.33 10.04
CA ASN A 578 15.87 5.32 8.95
C ASN A 578 16.41 3.90 8.71
N TYR A 579 16.71 3.17 9.79
CA TYR A 579 17.13 1.78 9.71
C TYR A 579 16.09 0.91 9.00
N GLY A 580 14.83 0.95 9.43
CA GLY A 580 13.74 0.23 8.76
C GLY A 580 13.53 0.63 7.30
N ALA A 581 13.51 1.93 7.02
CA ALA A 581 13.32 2.45 5.67
C ALA A 581 14.46 2.04 4.73
N SER A 582 15.71 2.04 5.21
CA SER A 582 16.88 1.60 4.44
C SER A 582 16.81 0.12 4.01
N GLN A 583 16.05 -0.68 4.77
CA GLN A 583 15.79 -2.10 4.45
C GLN A 583 14.47 -2.30 3.69
N SER A 584 13.94 -1.22 3.08
CA SER A 584 12.74 -1.22 2.24
C SER A 584 11.42 -1.50 2.97
N PHE A 585 11.31 -1.20 4.27
CA PHE A 585 10.04 -1.23 4.97
C PHE A 585 9.32 0.12 4.85
N ALA A 586 7.99 0.09 4.70
CA ALA A 586 7.16 1.23 5.02
C ALA A 586 7.18 1.42 6.54
N THR A 587 8.01 2.35 7.03
CA THR A 587 8.36 2.44 8.45
C THR A 587 7.69 3.64 9.10
N ILE A 588 7.07 3.44 10.26
CA ILE A 588 6.39 4.49 11.03
C ILE A 588 6.84 4.42 12.49
N GLY A 589 6.73 5.57 13.18
CA GLY A 589 7.10 5.75 14.56
C GLY A 589 6.26 6.86 15.18
N THR A 590 5.84 6.64 16.42
CA THR A 590 5.04 7.59 17.20
C THR A 590 5.87 8.29 18.28
N ASN A 591 5.40 9.44 18.74
CA ASN A 591 5.95 10.16 19.89
C ASN A 591 5.33 9.67 21.22
N ASN A 592 4.70 8.50 21.26
CA ASN A 592 4.17 7.89 22.49
C ASN A 592 3.10 8.72 23.25
N GLY A 593 2.49 9.72 22.59
CA GLY A 593 1.46 10.59 23.15
C GLY A 593 1.94 11.96 23.63
N HIS A 594 3.23 12.17 23.87
CA HIS A 594 3.75 13.45 24.38
C HIS A 594 5.08 13.84 23.72
N ASN A 595 5.67 14.96 24.13
CA ASN A 595 6.99 15.39 23.66
C ASN A 595 7.95 15.53 24.84
N GLY A 596 9.22 15.23 24.59
CA GLY A 596 10.29 15.32 25.60
C GLY A 596 10.51 14.01 26.36
N THR A 597 11.41 14.03 27.34
CA THR A 597 11.90 12.83 28.03
C THR A 597 11.28 12.57 29.40
N SER A 598 10.50 13.53 29.92
CA SER A 598 9.87 13.46 31.25
C SER A 598 8.50 12.80 31.20
N GLY A 599 8.13 12.15 32.31
CA GLY A 599 6.78 11.66 32.58
C GLY A 599 5.84 12.72 33.17
N LEU A 600 6.28 13.98 33.34
CA LEU A 600 5.42 15.09 33.76
C LEU A 600 4.09 15.19 32.98
N PRO A 601 4.04 14.95 31.65
CA PRO A 601 2.79 14.97 30.90
C PRO A 601 1.73 13.97 31.38
N PHE A 602 2.08 12.92 32.14
CA PHE A 602 1.11 11.99 32.71
C PHE A 602 0.30 12.61 33.87
N TYR A 603 0.80 13.69 34.48
CA TYR A 603 0.20 14.31 35.64
C TYR A 603 -1.23 14.81 35.34
N ASN A 604 -2.21 14.22 36.03
CA ASN A 604 -3.64 14.49 35.84
C ASN A 604 -4.11 14.35 34.38
N ASN A 605 -3.42 13.52 33.58
CA ASN A 605 -3.77 13.29 32.18
C ASN A 605 -3.73 11.79 31.84
N PRO A 606 -4.80 11.04 32.18
CA PRO A 606 -4.86 9.60 31.93
C PRO A 606 -4.82 9.26 30.44
N GLY A 607 -5.23 10.17 29.55
CA GLY A 607 -5.19 9.95 28.10
C GLY A 607 -3.76 9.82 27.58
N LEU A 608 -2.84 10.69 28.03
CA LEU A 608 -1.42 10.59 27.65
C LEU A 608 -0.72 9.39 28.28
N LEU A 609 -1.12 9.02 29.49
CA LEU A 609 -0.63 7.80 30.13
C LEU A 609 -1.10 6.55 29.36
N GLU A 610 -2.33 6.53 28.88
CA GLU A 610 -2.86 5.44 28.03
C GLU A 610 -2.11 5.34 26.69
N ASP A 611 -1.81 6.48 26.07
CA ASP A 611 -0.98 6.54 24.85
C ASP A 611 0.41 5.95 25.10
N TYR A 612 1.06 6.34 26.19
CA TYR A 612 2.37 5.81 26.59
C TYR A 612 2.34 4.30 26.84
N VAL A 613 1.27 3.80 27.46
CA VAL A 613 1.17 2.39 27.85
C VAL A 613 0.94 1.50 26.64
N TYR A 614 0.00 1.81 25.76
CA TYR A 614 -0.28 0.97 24.59
C TYR A 614 -0.82 1.74 23.37
N ARG A 615 -1.67 2.76 23.58
CA ARG A 615 -2.54 3.25 22.51
C ARG A 615 -1.75 3.91 21.38
N ALA A 616 -0.60 4.53 21.67
CA ALA A 616 0.21 5.16 20.64
C ALA A 616 0.77 4.15 19.63
N VAL A 617 1.27 2.99 20.09
CA VAL A 617 1.86 1.96 19.22
C VAL A 617 0.79 1.14 18.50
N HIS A 618 -0.33 0.84 19.18
CA HIS A 618 -1.48 0.22 18.54
C HIS A 618 -2.02 1.09 17.39
N LEU A 619 -2.21 2.39 17.62
CA LEU A 619 -2.63 3.33 16.57
C LEU A 619 -1.56 3.52 15.49
N GLU A 620 -0.27 3.43 15.84
CA GLU A 620 0.82 3.41 14.87
C GLU A 620 0.67 2.25 13.90
N ALA A 621 0.37 1.04 14.39
CA ALA A 621 0.14 -0.12 13.56
C ALA A 621 -1.12 0.04 12.69
N GLU A 622 -2.26 0.41 13.28
CA GLU A 622 -3.52 0.55 12.56
C GLU A 622 -3.47 1.63 11.48
N LEU A 623 -3.05 2.85 11.84
CA LEU A 623 -2.97 3.98 10.93
C LEU A 623 -1.83 3.78 9.93
N GLY A 624 -0.72 3.19 10.36
CA GLY A 624 0.43 3.00 9.51
C GLY A 624 0.21 2.01 8.39
N LYS A 625 -0.49 0.92 8.66
CA LYS A 625 -0.95 -0.01 7.61
C LYS A 625 -1.89 0.69 6.63
N LYS A 626 -2.79 1.55 7.11
CA LYS A 626 -3.71 2.32 6.25
C LYS A 626 -2.99 3.35 5.38
N ILE A 627 -2.04 4.09 5.95
CA ILE A 627 -1.17 5.03 5.21
C ILE A 627 -0.39 4.28 4.13
N THR A 628 0.21 3.14 4.49
CA THR A 628 0.94 2.28 3.55
C THR A 628 0.03 1.77 2.43
N GLU A 629 -1.17 1.26 2.76
CA GLU A 629 -2.15 0.82 1.76
C GLU A 629 -2.56 1.96 0.83
N THR A 630 -2.75 3.16 1.39
CA THR A 630 -3.20 4.34 0.64
C THR A 630 -2.11 4.82 -0.32
N PHE A 631 -0.87 4.92 0.16
CA PHE A 631 0.26 5.41 -0.63
C PHE A 631 0.68 4.42 -1.73
N TYR A 632 0.74 3.12 -1.41
CA TYR A 632 1.20 2.09 -2.36
C TYR A 632 0.07 1.43 -3.16
N GLY A 633 -1.20 1.72 -2.84
CA GLY A 633 -2.38 1.13 -3.49
C GLY A 633 -2.57 -0.37 -3.19
N THR A 634 -1.82 -0.92 -2.24
CA THR A 634 -1.84 -2.33 -1.82
C THR A 634 -1.58 -2.44 -0.32
N LYS A 635 -2.33 -3.30 0.37
CA LYS A 635 -2.07 -3.61 1.78
C LYS A 635 -0.65 -4.13 1.99
N PRO A 636 -0.02 -3.84 3.14
CA PRO A 636 1.20 -4.53 3.54
C PRO A 636 1.01 -6.05 3.44
N THR A 637 2.00 -6.74 2.91
CA THR A 637 2.02 -8.20 2.82
C THR A 637 2.22 -8.84 4.18
N LYS A 638 3.10 -8.24 4.98
CA LYS A 638 3.43 -8.57 6.36
C LYS A 638 3.74 -7.30 7.15
N ALA A 639 3.43 -7.31 8.44
CA ALA A 639 3.66 -6.23 9.39
C ALA A 639 4.67 -6.66 10.45
N TYR A 640 5.65 -5.82 10.71
CA TYR A 640 6.72 -6.09 11.67
C TYR A 640 6.81 -4.99 12.73
N TYR A 641 7.30 -5.33 13.91
CA TYR A 641 7.63 -4.38 14.96
C TYR A 641 9.10 -4.49 15.35
N LEU A 642 9.76 -3.35 15.56
CA LEU A 642 11.13 -3.28 16.07
C LEU A 642 11.23 -2.26 17.21
N GLY A 643 11.61 -2.73 18.39
CA GLY A 643 11.81 -1.84 19.54
C GLY A 643 12.79 -2.42 20.56
N CYS A 644 13.49 -1.52 21.26
CA CYS A 644 14.36 -1.89 22.38
C CYS A 644 14.13 -0.97 23.59
N SER A 645 14.34 -1.46 24.81
CA SER A 645 14.04 -0.77 26.08
C SER A 645 12.53 -0.63 26.31
N THR A 646 12.00 0.58 26.46
CA THR A 646 10.56 0.86 26.40
C THR A 646 9.93 0.32 25.11
N GLY A 647 10.65 0.37 23.98
CA GLY A 647 10.23 -0.29 22.74
C GLY A 647 10.12 -1.80 22.88
N GLY A 648 11.01 -2.45 23.65
CA GLY A 648 10.86 -3.88 23.93
C GLY A 648 9.59 -4.16 24.75
N ARG A 649 9.27 -3.32 25.75
CA ARG A 649 8.00 -3.41 26.50
C ARG A 649 6.81 -3.23 25.56
N GLN A 650 6.82 -2.20 24.71
CA GLN A 650 5.76 -1.93 23.74
C GLN A 650 5.57 -3.12 22.80
N GLY A 651 6.62 -3.75 22.28
CA GLY A 651 6.52 -4.97 21.48
C GLY A 651 5.85 -6.14 22.23
N PHE A 652 6.15 -6.32 23.51
CA PHE A 652 5.43 -7.32 24.34
C PHE A 652 3.99 -6.92 24.65
N LYS A 653 3.71 -5.63 24.83
CA LYS A 653 2.34 -5.11 24.98
C LYS A 653 1.50 -5.40 23.74
N GLU A 654 2.05 -5.21 22.55
CA GLU A 654 1.43 -5.61 21.29
C GLU A 654 1.20 -7.13 21.21
N ALA A 655 2.18 -7.93 21.60
CA ALA A 655 2.01 -9.39 21.62
C ALA A 655 0.93 -9.89 22.60
N GLN A 656 0.82 -9.24 23.77
CA GLN A 656 -0.14 -9.60 24.82
C GLN A 656 -1.56 -9.12 24.50
N ASP A 657 -1.70 -7.86 24.08
CA ASP A 657 -3.01 -7.19 24.02
C ASP A 657 -3.52 -7.01 22.56
N PHE A 658 -2.62 -6.94 21.57
CA PHE A 658 -2.94 -6.64 20.16
C PHE A 658 -2.23 -7.57 19.15
N PRO A 659 -2.35 -8.90 19.28
CA PRO A 659 -1.55 -9.86 18.50
C PRO A 659 -1.76 -9.79 16.98
N ALA A 660 -2.85 -9.17 16.51
CA ALA A 660 -3.13 -8.95 15.08
C ALA A 660 -2.35 -7.77 14.47
N ASP A 661 -1.66 -6.97 15.27
CA ASP A 661 -0.98 -5.77 14.80
C ASP A 661 0.33 -6.08 14.07
N PHE A 662 1.02 -7.14 14.45
CA PHE A 662 2.27 -7.52 13.81
C PHE A 662 2.34 -9.02 13.59
N ASP A 663 2.81 -9.43 12.41
CA ASP A 663 3.14 -10.82 12.10
C ASP A 663 4.48 -11.21 12.75
N GLY A 664 5.40 -10.26 12.93
CA GLY A 664 6.72 -10.47 13.52
C GLY A 664 7.14 -9.33 14.45
N ILE A 665 7.56 -9.66 15.67
CA ILE A 665 7.95 -8.70 16.71
C ILE A 665 9.40 -8.94 17.11
N VAL A 666 10.23 -7.90 17.04
CA VAL A 666 11.58 -7.89 17.62
C VAL A 666 11.57 -6.99 18.85
N ALA A 667 11.74 -7.61 20.02
CA ALA A 667 11.71 -6.92 21.31
C ALA A 667 13.07 -7.07 22.02
N GLY A 668 13.82 -5.97 22.06
CA GLY A 668 15.13 -5.89 22.72
C GLY A 668 15.04 -5.32 24.13
N ALA A 669 15.79 -5.90 25.07
CA ALA A 669 15.92 -5.44 26.47
C ALA A 669 14.61 -4.85 27.05
N PRO A 670 13.51 -5.63 27.15
CA PRO A 670 12.18 -5.09 27.38
C PRO A 670 12.02 -4.47 28.78
N ALA A 671 11.42 -3.26 28.85
CA ALA A 671 11.03 -2.61 30.10
C ALA A 671 9.66 -3.09 30.65
N PHE A 672 9.35 -4.38 30.48
CA PHE A 672 8.23 -5.04 31.15
C PHE A 672 8.49 -5.25 32.64
N ASP A 673 7.48 -5.68 33.40
CA ASP A 673 7.44 -5.52 34.86
C ASP A 673 7.67 -4.06 35.26
N LEU A 674 7.06 -3.12 34.52
CA LEU A 674 7.43 -1.70 34.59
C LEU A 674 7.40 -1.14 36.03
N ASN A 675 6.40 -1.51 36.82
CA ASN A 675 6.29 -1.08 38.22
C ASN A 675 7.42 -1.65 39.08
N GLY A 676 7.75 -2.94 38.91
CA GLY A 676 8.88 -3.58 39.58
C GLY A 676 10.22 -2.96 39.17
N LEU A 677 10.39 -2.67 37.88
CA LEU A 677 11.57 -2.00 37.32
C LEU A 677 11.75 -0.58 37.88
N MET A 678 10.68 0.21 37.94
CA MET A 678 10.76 1.57 38.53
C MET A 678 11.08 1.51 40.02
N TYR A 679 10.46 0.60 40.76
CA TYR A 679 10.79 0.41 42.17
C TYR A 679 12.25 0.00 42.37
N TRP A 680 12.72 -1.01 41.64
CA TRP A 680 14.10 -1.48 41.67
C TRP A 680 15.11 -0.37 41.36
N THR A 681 14.84 0.42 40.31
CA THR A 681 15.70 1.55 39.93
C THR A 681 15.83 2.56 41.07
N GLY A 682 14.72 2.87 41.77
CA GLY A 682 14.76 3.74 42.94
C GLY A 682 15.50 3.14 44.14
N GLN A 683 15.41 1.82 44.35
CA GLN A 683 16.14 1.12 45.41
C GLN A 683 17.67 1.15 45.20
N LEU A 684 18.15 1.21 43.95
CA LEU A 684 19.58 1.38 43.67
C LEU A 684 20.10 2.72 44.24
N PHE A 685 19.36 3.82 44.02
CA PHE A 685 19.69 5.13 44.60
C PHE A 685 19.70 5.09 46.13
N LEU A 686 18.68 4.47 46.75
CA LEU A 686 18.64 4.35 48.21
C LEU A 686 19.83 3.53 48.76
N SER A 687 20.24 2.50 48.03
CA SER A 687 21.39 1.66 48.37
C SER A 687 22.70 2.45 48.30
N THR A 688 22.94 3.19 47.22
CA THR A 688 24.16 4.01 47.07
C THR A 688 24.19 5.20 48.02
N GLY A 689 23.03 5.80 48.29
CA GLY A 689 22.96 7.13 48.89
C GLY A 689 23.51 8.21 47.95
N THR A 690 23.66 9.43 48.48
CA THR A 690 24.28 10.56 47.77
C THR A 690 25.81 10.52 47.87
N PRO A 691 26.56 11.31 47.07
CA PRO A 691 28.03 11.37 47.15
C PRO A 691 28.62 11.72 48.53
N ASN A 692 27.81 12.26 49.45
CA ASN A 692 28.21 12.55 50.82
C ASN A 692 28.01 11.36 51.78
N SER A 693 27.45 10.25 51.31
CA SER A 693 27.16 9.07 52.14
C SER A 693 28.42 8.22 52.30
N THR A 694 28.68 7.71 53.50
CA THR A 694 29.82 6.81 53.80
C THR A 694 29.77 5.48 53.04
N ARG A 695 28.56 5.10 52.58
CA ARG A 695 28.29 3.89 51.80
C ARG A 695 28.35 4.10 50.27
N PHE A 696 28.58 5.33 49.81
CA PHE A 696 28.68 5.68 48.40
C PHE A 696 30.01 5.21 47.81
N LEU A 697 30.01 4.81 46.54
CA LEU A 697 31.20 4.44 45.79
C LEU A 697 31.42 5.45 44.65
N SER A 698 32.61 6.01 44.60
CA SER A 698 33.10 6.82 43.48
C SER A 698 33.27 5.99 42.21
N ALA A 699 33.45 6.66 41.07
CA ALA A 699 33.67 5.97 39.80
C ALA A 699 34.90 5.04 39.83
N ALA A 700 36.00 5.47 40.46
CA ALA A 700 37.21 4.65 40.57
C ALA A 700 37.02 3.42 41.48
N GLU A 701 36.20 3.54 42.53
CA GLU A 701 35.84 2.40 43.38
C GLU A 701 34.91 1.42 42.64
N TRP A 702 34.02 1.92 41.79
CA TRP A 702 33.24 1.06 40.90
C TRP A 702 34.12 0.35 39.86
N ASP A 703 35.11 1.03 39.28
CA ASP A 703 36.09 0.38 38.39
C ASP A 703 36.85 -0.74 39.09
N LEU A 704 37.21 -0.54 40.38
CA LEU A 704 37.79 -1.59 41.21
C LEU A 704 36.82 -2.78 41.38
N VAL A 705 35.53 -2.52 41.64
CA VAL A 705 34.49 -3.56 41.74
C VAL A 705 34.36 -4.32 40.43
N TYR A 706 34.26 -3.65 39.28
CA TYR A 706 34.12 -4.34 37.98
C TYR A 706 35.36 -5.16 37.63
N GLY A 707 36.56 -4.64 37.94
CA GLY A 707 37.80 -5.40 37.80
C GLY A 707 37.80 -6.68 38.64
N ASP A 708 37.30 -6.62 39.88
CA ASP A 708 37.19 -7.80 40.73
C ASP A 708 36.06 -8.76 40.31
N VAL A 709 34.96 -8.23 39.76
CA VAL A 709 33.89 -9.05 39.16
C VAL A 709 34.45 -9.88 38.01
N LEU A 710 35.17 -9.27 37.07
CA LEU A 710 35.80 -10.01 35.97
C LEU A 710 36.81 -11.04 36.50
N ARG A 711 37.65 -10.67 37.47
CA ARG A 711 38.58 -11.61 38.12
C ARG A 711 37.89 -12.84 38.73
N GLN A 712 36.67 -12.68 39.25
CA GLN A 712 35.91 -13.79 39.86
C GLN A 712 35.07 -14.58 38.84
N CYS A 713 34.67 -13.97 37.73
CA CYS A 713 33.57 -14.48 36.90
C CYS A 713 33.85 -14.64 35.41
N ASP A 714 34.84 -13.96 34.83
CA ASP A 714 35.16 -14.00 33.39
C ASP A 714 35.45 -15.45 32.95
N GLY A 715 36.38 -16.12 33.62
CA GLY A 715 36.74 -17.51 33.29
C GLY A 715 35.69 -18.60 33.55
N LEU A 716 34.46 -18.27 34.00
CA LEU A 716 33.42 -19.28 34.31
C LEU A 716 32.85 -19.96 33.06
N ASP A 717 32.95 -19.33 31.89
CA ASP A 717 32.57 -19.90 30.59
C ASP A 717 33.74 -20.58 29.85
N GLY A 718 34.93 -20.58 30.46
CA GLY A 718 36.13 -21.25 29.97
C GLY A 718 37.13 -20.33 29.25
N VAL A 719 36.86 -19.02 29.15
CA VAL A 719 37.73 -18.03 28.51
C VAL A 719 37.84 -16.79 29.40
N GLU A 720 39.02 -16.18 29.47
CA GLU A 720 39.18 -14.84 30.06
C GLU A 720 39.29 -13.82 28.92
N ASP A 721 38.14 -13.30 28.45
CA ASP A 721 38.07 -12.32 27.36
C ASP A 721 37.40 -10.99 27.76
N GLY A 722 37.13 -10.81 29.05
CA GLY A 722 36.50 -9.64 29.62
C GLY A 722 34.98 -9.61 29.39
N VAL A 723 34.37 -10.74 29.03
CA VAL A 723 32.94 -10.90 28.78
C VAL A 723 32.41 -12.06 29.61
N ILE A 724 31.41 -11.79 30.46
CA ILE A 724 30.73 -12.84 31.20
C ILE A 724 29.64 -13.43 30.31
N GLU A 725 29.86 -14.63 29.76
CA GLU A 725 28.96 -15.24 28.76
C GLU A 725 27.61 -15.69 29.38
N ASP A 726 27.58 -16.02 30.68
CA ASP A 726 26.35 -16.30 31.44
C ASP A 726 26.42 -15.75 32.89
N PRO A 727 25.91 -14.53 33.15
CA PRO A 727 25.94 -13.90 34.47
C PRO A 727 25.22 -14.67 35.58
N ASN A 728 24.36 -15.64 35.26
CA ASN A 728 23.70 -16.48 36.26
C ASN A 728 24.69 -17.34 37.05
N LEU A 729 25.83 -17.70 36.43
CA LEU A 729 26.91 -18.45 37.07
C LEU A 729 27.76 -17.57 37.99
N CYS A 730 27.78 -16.26 37.75
CA CYS A 730 28.55 -15.31 38.55
C CYS A 730 27.85 -15.03 39.88
N GLN A 731 28.35 -15.65 40.94
CA GLN A 731 27.96 -15.39 42.33
C GLN A 731 29.03 -14.55 43.02
N TYR A 732 29.15 -13.30 42.56
CA TYR A 732 30.21 -12.37 42.96
C TYR A 732 30.24 -12.09 44.47
N ARG A 733 31.44 -12.03 45.05
CA ARG A 733 31.68 -11.77 46.47
C ARG A 733 32.53 -10.52 46.68
N PRO A 734 31.94 -9.36 47.01
CA PRO A 734 32.67 -8.11 47.18
C PRO A 734 33.52 -8.05 48.46
N GLU A 735 33.38 -9.01 49.38
CA GLU A 735 34.19 -9.06 50.61
C GLU A 735 35.70 -9.17 50.33
N ALA A 736 36.07 -9.66 49.14
CA ALA A 736 37.47 -9.72 48.71
C ALA A 736 38.13 -8.32 48.64
N LEU A 737 37.34 -7.26 48.50
CA LEU A 737 37.81 -5.88 48.41
C LEU A 737 37.81 -5.13 49.74
N ILE A 738 37.43 -5.75 50.88
CA ILE A 738 37.42 -5.06 52.18
C ILE A 738 38.84 -4.57 52.54
N CYS A 739 38.95 -3.30 52.91
CA CYS A 739 40.22 -2.71 53.35
C CYS A 739 40.83 -3.47 54.54
N LYS A 740 42.10 -3.87 54.40
CA LYS A 740 42.89 -4.43 55.50
C LYS A 740 43.29 -3.31 56.48
N THR A 741 43.65 -3.68 57.70
CA THR A 741 44.09 -2.72 58.72
C THR A 741 45.27 -1.88 58.19
N GLY A 742 45.08 -0.56 58.10
CA GLY A 742 46.08 0.39 57.59
C GLY A 742 46.08 0.60 56.07
N GLN A 743 45.20 -0.07 55.32
CA GLN A 743 45.00 0.15 53.88
C GLN A 743 43.84 1.13 53.65
N SER A 744 44.06 2.14 52.81
CA SER A 744 43.04 3.14 52.44
C SER A 744 42.89 3.34 50.93
N GLU A 745 43.71 2.67 50.12
CA GLU A 745 43.68 2.74 48.66
C GLU A 745 43.43 1.35 48.07
N ASN A 746 42.78 1.30 46.90
CA ASN A 746 42.45 0.07 46.16
C ASN A 746 41.70 -0.97 47.00
N CYS A 747 40.78 -0.52 47.87
CA CYS A 747 39.91 -1.34 48.69
C CYS A 747 38.63 -0.57 49.04
N LEU A 748 37.64 -1.26 49.60
CA LEU A 748 36.33 -0.71 49.98
C LEU A 748 36.12 -0.82 51.49
N SER A 749 35.37 0.12 52.05
CA SER A 749 34.86 0.04 53.41
C SER A 749 33.82 -1.07 53.57
N GLY A 750 33.57 -1.51 54.80
CA GLY A 750 32.52 -2.51 55.07
C GLY A 750 31.12 -2.04 54.64
N GLU A 751 30.83 -0.74 54.76
CA GLU A 751 29.55 -0.16 54.31
C GLU A 751 29.45 -0.14 52.79
N GLN A 752 30.52 0.24 52.08
CA GLN A 752 30.56 0.20 50.62
C GLN A 752 30.40 -1.23 50.09
N VAL A 753 31.02 -2.23 50.72
CA VAL A 753 30.80 -3.64 50.38
C VAL A 753 29.36 -4.07 50.60
N GLY A 754 28.70 -3.56 51.65
CA GLY A 754 27.27 -3.70 51.87
C GLY A 754 26.43 -3.14 50.72
N THR A 755 26.76 -1.95 50.21
CA THR A 755 26.13 -1.34 49.02
C THR A 755 26.30 -2.21 47.78
N VAL A 756 27.53 -2.68 47.50
CA VAL A 756 27.81 -3.54 46.33
C VAL A 756 27.00 -4.84 46.41
N ARG A 757 26.92 -5.45 47.60
CA ARG A 757 26.11 -6.65 47.83
C ARG A 757 24.62 -6.37 47.59
N ALA A 758 24.09 -5.24 48.04
CA ALA A 758 22.70 -4.87 47.83
C ALA A 758 22.37 -4.70 46.33
N ILE A 759 23.25 -4.07 45.56
CA ILE A 759 23.08 -3.86 44.11
C ILE A 759 23.05 -5.19 43.35
N PHE A 760 23.90 -6.14 43.72
CA PHE A 760 23.94 -7.49 43.15
C PHE A 760 23.03 -8.50 43.88
N SER A 761 22.00 -8.02 44.58
CA SER A 761 20.97 -8.85 45.21
C SER A 761 19.58 -8.53 44.65
N PRO A 762 18.67 -9.52 44.57
CA PRO A 762 17.28 -9.28 44.17
C PRO A 762 16.54 -8.42 45.21
N VAL A 763 15.55 -7.67 44.74
CA VAL A 763 14.71 -6.82 45.57
C VAL A 763 13.40 -7.56 45.90
N TYR A 764 13.04 -7.58 47.18
CA TYR A 764 11.83 -8.23 47.69
C TYR A 764 10.85 -7.23 48.30
N GLY A 765 9.56 -7.55 48.20
CA GLY A 765 8.47 -6.81 48.81
C GLY A 765 8.30 -7.14 50.28
N SER A 766 7.33 -6.48 50.92
CA SER A 766 7.05 -6.64 52.35
C SER A 766 6.63 -8.08 52.74
N LYS A 767 6.13 -8.86 51.78
CA LYS A 767 5.65 -10.24 51.97
C LYS A 767 6.68 -11.30 51.53
N GLY A 768 7.90 -10.89 51.19
CA GLY A 768 8.94 -11.78 50.68
C GLY A 768 8.74 -12.19 49.21
N ASP A 769 7.83 -11.53 48.51
CA ASP A 769 7.61 -11.65 47.08
C ASP A 769 8.72 -10.97 46.28
N LEU A 770 9.23 -11.64 45.24
CA LEU A 770 10.25 -11.08 44.36
C LEU A 770 9.66 -9.89 43.58
N VAL A 771 10.21 -8.70 43.80
CA VAL A 771 9.84 -7.49 43.05
C VAL A 771 10.56 -7.50 41.71
N HIS A 772 11.89 -7.50 41.75
CA HIS A 772 12.72 -7.44 40.55
C HIS A 772 14.06 -8.14 40.84
N PRO A 773 14.67 -8.82 39.85
CA PRO A 773 15.98 -9.45 40.02
C PRO A 773 17.10 -8.43 40.26
N ARG A 774 18.27 -8.95 40.64
CA ARG A 774 19.49 -8.15 40.85
C ARG A 774 19.95 -7.46 39.57
N LEU A 775 20.80 -6.45 39.69
CA LEU A 775 21.65 -6.07 38.56
C LEU A 775 22.60 -7.25 38.27
N GLN A 776 22.70 -7.70 37.03
CA GLN A 776 23.61 -8.81 36.72
C GLN A 776 25.07 -8.34 36.83
N PRO A 777 25.98 -9.15 37.42
CA PRO A 777 27.41 -8.85 37.40
C PRO A 777 27.94 -8.70 35.97
N GLY A 778 28.82 -7.71 35.75
CA GLY A 778 29.35 -7.36 34.42
C GLY A 778 28.70 -6.13 33.79
N ALA A 779 27.54 -5.69 34.29
CA ALA A 779 26.90 -4.46 33.83
C ALA A 779 27.53 -3.21 34.46
N ASN A 780 28.24 -2.40 33.66
CA ASN A 780 28.76 -1.12 34.13
C ASN A 780 27.66 -0.03 34.17
N ALA A 781 27.04 0.13 35.33
CA ALA A 781 25.93 1.06 35.57
C ALA A 781 26.33 2.33 36.35
N THR A 782 27.63 2.60 36.50
CA THR A 782 28.15 3.67 37.37
C THR A 782 27.60 5.03 37.02
N GLU A 783 27.68 5.45 35.76
CA GLU A 783 27.19 6.77 35.35
C GLU A 783 25.66 6.85 35.26
N ARG A 784 25.00 5.70 35.02
CA ARG A 784 23.58 5.65 34.66
C ARG A 784 22.65 5.45 35.85
N LEU A 785 22.97 4.51 36.74
CA LEU A 785 22.10 4.09 37.85
C LEU A 785 22.75 4.27 39.23
N LEU A 786 24.08 4.31 39.31
CA LEU A 786 24.83 4.26 40.57
C LEU A 786 25.60 5.55 40.88
N ASN A 787 25.22 6.66 40.25
CA ASN A 787 25.90 7.96 40.34
C ASN A 787 25.55 8.77 41.60
N GLY A 788 24.67 8.24 42.46
CA GLY A 788 24.27 8.87 43.72
C GLY A 788 23.19 9.95 43.59
N GLU A 789 22.53 10.03 42.44
CA GLU A 789 21.41 10.94 42.19
C GLU A 789 20.10 10.17 41.95
N PRO A 790 18.92 10.68 42.38
CA PRO A 790 17.65 10.05 42.07
C PRO A 790 17.41 9.97 40.56
N HIS A 791 17.17 8.76 40.05
CA HIS A 791 16.91 8.59 38.62
C HIS A 791 15.55 9.22 38.24
N GLN A 792 15.51 9.91 37.10
CA GLN A 792 14.31 10.66 36.69
C GLN A 792 13.08 9.77 36.48
N TYR A 793 13.23 8.61 35.84
CA TYR A 793 12.09 7.73 35.51
C TYR A 793 11.29 7.24 36.73
N PRO A 794 11.88 6.62 37.77
CA PRO A 794 11.10 6.24 38.95
C PRO A 794 10.46 7.45 39.63
N MET A 795 11.17 8.59 39.71
CA MET A 795 10.62 9.82 40.26
C MET A 795 9.37 10.30 39.50
N ASP A 796 9.44 10.38 38.17
CA ASP A 796 8.32 10.80 37.33
C ASP A 796 7.18 9.77 37.36
N TRP A 797 7.48 8.46 37.38
CA TRP A 797 6.46 7.41 37.48
C TRP A 797 5.66 7.51 38.76
N PHE A 798 6.34 7.57 39.92
CA PHE A 798 5.65 7.63 41.20
C PHE A 798 4.89 8.95 41.38
N ARG A 799 5.49 10.09 40.99
CA ARG A 799 4.83 11.40 41.05
C ARG A 799 3.61 11.47 40.15
N TYR A 800 3.74 11.11 38.87
CA TYR A 800 2.78 11.52 37.85
C TYR A 800 1.87 10.39 37.35
N ALA A 801 2.29 9.13 37.41
CA ALA A 801 1.50 7.99 36.97
C ALA A 801 0.90 7.17 38.13
N VAL A 802 1.66 7.00 39.22
CA VAL A 802 1.19 6.24 40.39
C VAL A 802 0.39 7.12 41.31
N TYR A 803 0.94 8.18 41.89
CA TYR A 803 0.26 8.96 42.93
C TYR A 803 -0.53 10.17 42.42
N SER A 804 -0.14 10.72 41.27
CA SER A 804 -0.59 12.06 40.84
C SER A 804 -0.30 13.12 41.91
N ASP A 805 0.90 13.08 42.48
CA ASP A 805 1.41 13.99 43.49
C ASP A 805 2.85 14.44 43.15
N PRO A 806 3.04 15.70 42.70
CA PRO A 806 4.37 16.21 42.36
C PRO A 806 5.30 16.37 43.57
N SER A 807 4.76 16.33 44.79
CA SER A 807 5.53 16.47 46.04
C SER A 807 6.16 15.18 46.55
N TRP A 808 5.84 14.03 45.93
CA TRP A 808 6.43 12.74 46.29
C TRP A 808 7.96 12.78 46.16
N ASP A 809 8.66 12.29 47.18
CA ASP A 809 10.11 12.36 47.30
C ASP A 809 10.72 10.97 47.11
N PRO A 810 11.61 10.76 46.11
CA PRO A 810 12.29 9.49 45.89
C PRO A 810 13.13 9.01 47.07
N ALA A 811 13.55 9.90 47.99
CA ALA A 811 14.27 9.51 49.21
C ALA A 811 13.39 8.71 50.19
N ASN A 812 12.06 8.78 50.06
CA ASN A 812 11.10 8.09 50.94
C ASN A 812 10.53 6.79 50.33
N LEU A 813 11.06 6.34 49.19
CA LEU A 813 10.62 5.13 48.51
C LEU A 813 10.68 3.91 49.44
N ASN A 814 9.56 3.20 49.59
CA ASN A 814 9.41 2.08 50.50
C ASN A 814 8.49 1.00 49.90
N PRO A 815 8.39 -0.22 50.49
CA PRO A 815 7.62 -1.32 49.91
C PRO A 815 6.14 -0.99 49.61
N HIS A 816 5.52 -0.04 50.33
CA HIS A 816 4.15 0.38 50.08
C HIS A 816 3.97 1.07 48.72
N ASP A 817 5.01 1.76 48.22
CA ASP A 817 4.99 2.40 46.91
C ASP A 817 4.89 1.37 45.79
N TRP A 818 5.66 0.28 45.89
CA TRP A 818 5.58 -0.82 44.94
C TRP A 818 4.21 -1.50 44.98
N GLU A 819 3.70 -1.83 46.17
CA GLU A 819 2.36 -2.41 46.32
C GLU A 819 1.28 -1.50 45.72
N THR A 820 1.41 -0.18 45.90
CA THR A 820 0.50 0.79 45.33
C THR A 820 0.61 0.86 43.81
N ALA A 821 1.82 0.86 43.25
CA ALA A 821 2.04 0.83 41.81
C ALA A 821 1.47 -0.46 41.18
N GLN A 822 1.69 -1.62 41.80
CA GLN A 822 1.14 -2.90 41.36
C GLN A 822 -0.39 -2.94 41.44
N LYS A 823 -0.98 -2.37 42.50
CA LYS A 823 -2.43 -2.30 42.65
C LYS A 823 -3.08 -1.35 41.64
N ARG A 824 -2.45 -0.22 41.34
CA ARG A 824 -2.98 0.76 40.38
C ARG A 824 -2.78 0.30 38.94
N ASN A 825 -1.59 -0.20 38.60
CA ASN A 825 -1.16 -0.71 37.29
C ASN A 825 -1.93 -0.10 36.11
N PRO A 826 -1.82 1.23 35.88
CA PRO A 826 -2.69 1.95 34.97
C PRO A 826 -2.58 1.35 33.56
N PHE A 827 -3.72 0.98 32.97
CA PHE A 827 -3.81 0.37 31.63
C PHE A 827 -2.94 -0.89 31.43
N ASN A 828 -2.67 -1.62 32.51
CA ASN A 828 -1.73 -2.75 32.51
C ASN A 828 -0.31 -2.37 32.03
N ALA A 829 0.20 -1.22 32.48
CA ALA A 829 1.54 -0.72 32.20
C ALA A 829 2.65 -1.72 32.54
N ALA A 830 2.45 -2.58 33.54
CA ALA A 830 3.38 -3.64 33.91
C ALA A 830 3.77 -4.52 32.72
N THR A 831 2.84 -4.79 31.79
CA THR A 831 3.11 -5.60 30.58
C THR A 831 3.70 -6.97 30.93
N TRP A 832 3.10 -7.64 31.92
CA TRP A 832 3.65 -8.86 32.53
C TRP A 832 2.73 -10.08 32.38
N GLU A 833 1.93 -10.11 31.31
CA GLU A 833 1.05 -11.26 31.03
C GLU A 833 1.88 -12.43 30.49
N GLY A 834 1.81 -13.58 31.16
CA GLY A 834 2.45 -14.82 30.71
C GLY A 834 1.66 -15.58 29.64
N GLU A 835 0.42 -15.19 29.38
CA GLU A 835 -0.46 -15.86 28.42
C GLU A 835 -0.31 -15.24 27.03
N LEU A 836 0.24 -16.00 26.07
CA LEU A 836 0.49 -15.55 24.70
C LEU A 836 -0.23 -16.43 23.65
N SER A 837 -1.29 -17.16 24.05
CA SER A 837 -2.05 -18.03 23.14
C SER A 837 -2.61 -17.29 21.93
N ASP A 838 -3.07 -16.05 22.09
CA ASP A 838 -3.64 -15.29 20.97
C ASP A 838 -2.57 -14.91 19.94
N ALA A 839 -1.36 -14.51 20.38
CA ALA A 839 -0.22 -14.31 19.48
C ALA A 839 0.16 -15.61 18.75
N LYS A 840 0.22 -16.74 19.49
CA LYS A 840 0.48 -18.06 18.90
C LYS A 840 -0.57 -18.43 17.84
N ASN A 841 -1.86 -18.30 18.18
CA ASN A 841 -2.99 -18.65 17.31
C ASN A 841 -3.08 -17.75 16.06
N GLN A 842 -2.70 -16.48 16.21
CA GLN A 842 -2.62 -15.52 15.09
C GLN A 842 -1.40 -15.80 14.18
N GLY A 843 -0.46 -16.63 14.62
CA GLY A 843 0.75 -16.98 13.90
C GLY A 843 1.90 -15.98 14.08
N THR A 844 1.77 -15.04 15.03
CA THR A 844 2.75 -13.99 15.32
C THR A 844 4.04 -14.61 15.85
N LYS A 845 5.17 -14.16 15.30
CA LYS A 845 6.51 -14.60 15.74
C LYS A 845 7.16 -13.52 16.60
N ILE A 846 7.77 -13.90 17.71
CA ILE A 846 8.38 -13.00 18.69
C ILE A 846 9.84 -13.41 18.85
N LEU A 847 10.75 -12.52 18.42
CA LEU A 847 12.18 -12.61 18.64
C LEU A 847 12.55 -11.62 19.75
N HIS A 848 12.85 -12.17 20.92
CA HIS A 848 13.26 -11.42 22.10
C HIS A 848 14.77 -11.52 22.24
N TYR A 849 15.45 -10.41 22.52
CA TYR A 849 16.85 -10.43 22.92
C TYR A 849 17.14 -9.53 24.11
N HIS A 850 18.17 -9.84 24.90
CA HIS A 850 18.65 -8.97 25.98
C HIS A 850 20.17 -9.05 26.06
N GLY A 851 20.82 -7.90 26.21
CA GLY A 851 22.25 -7.81 26.44
C GLY A 851 22.64 -8.25 27.85
N LEU A 852 23.68 -9.05 27.99
CA LEU A 852 24.12 -9.55 29.30
C LEU A 852 24.96 -8.53 30.09
N GLU A 853 25.39 -7.44 29.46
CA GLU A 853 26.03 -6.28 30.09
C GLU A 853 25.05 -5.09 30.24
N ASP A 854 23.73 -5.32 30.13
CA ASP A 854 22.73 -4.26 30.18
C ASP A 854 22.79 -3.48 31.50
N ASN A 855 23.17 -2.21 31.40
CA ASN A 855 23.39 -1.32 32.52
C ASN A 855 22.19 -0.41 32.84
N ALA A 856 21.01 -0.72 32.29
CA ALA A 856 19.77 0.01 32.52
C ALA A 856 18.64 -0.90 33.03
N ILE A 857 18.53 -2.11 32.47
CA ILE A 857 17.49 -3.09 32.80
C ILE A 857 18.18 -4.42 33.03
N SER A 858 17.85 -5.11 34.12
CA SER A 858 18.46 -6.41 34.40
C SER A 858 18.05 -7.45 33.36
N SER A 859 19.05 -8.10 32.75
CA SER A 859 18.82 -9.19 31.78
C SER A 859 18.18 -10.42 32.43
N GLU A 860 18.34 -10.59 33.75
CA GLU A 860 17.68 -11.65 34.52
C GLU A 860 16.15 -11.51 34.49
N ASN A 861 15.62 -10.29 34.33
CA ASN A 861 14.17 -10.09 34.27
C ASN A 861 13.56 -10.69 32.99
N SER A 862 14.35 -10.77 31.92
CA SER A 862 13.93 -11.38 30.66
C SER A 862 13.90 -12.91 30.70
N ALA A 863 14.85 -13.53 31.39
CA ALA A 863 14.78 -14.96 31.69
C ALA A 863 13.57 -15.27 32.58
N ARG A 864 13.34 -14.46 33.62
CA ARG A 864 12.17 -14.58 34.51
C ARG A 864 10.85 -14.48 33.74
N TYR A 865 10.74 -13.58 32.77
CA TYR A 865 9.55 -13.45 31.92
C TYR A 865 9.37 -14.66 31.00
N TYR A 866 10.44 -15.16 30.37
CA TYR A 866 10.37 -16.38 29.54
C TYR A 866 9.85 -17.58 30.37
N ASP A 867 10.39 -17.79 31.56
CA ASP A 867 9.95 -18.86 32.47
C ASP A 867 8.53 -18.63 33.00
N HIS A 868 8.10 -17.36 33.12
CA HIS A 868 6.72 -17.02 33.45
C HIS A 868 5.76 -17.41 32.32
N VAL A 869 6.10 -17.12 31.06
CA VAL A 869 5.31 -17.52 29.89
C VAL A 869 5.20 -19.04 29.79
N SER A 870 6.33 -19.76 29.87
CA SER A 870 6.37 -21.23 29.84
C SER A 870 5.46 -21.85 30.90
N ARG A 871 5.54 -21.38 32.15
CA ARG A 871 4.70 -21.88 33.24
C ARG A 871 3.23 -21.54 33.09
N THR A 872 2.92 -20.34 32.61
CA THR A 872 1.53 -19.87 32.44
C THR A 872 0.82 -20.64 31.34
N MET A 873 1.48 -20.81 30.18
CA MET A 873 0.93 -21.54 29.04
C MET A 873 1.04 -23.06 29.19
N GLY A 874 1.80 -23.55 30.18
CA GLY A 874 2.11 -24.98 30.33
C GLY A 874 2.93 -25.53 29.16
N ALA A 875 3.73 -24.69 28.50
CA ALA A 875 4.47 -25.01 27.28
C ALA A 875 5.97 -25.20 27.58
N SER A 876 6.56 -26.26 27.03
CA SER A 876 8.01 -26.49 27.01
C SER A 876 8.74 -25.45 26.16
N SER A 877 10.07 -25.35 26.31
CA SER A 877 10.89 -24.49 25.45
C SER A 877 10.71 -24.81 23.97
N GLU A 878 10.60 -26.09 23.62
CA GLU A 878 10.40 -26.58 22.25
C GLU A 878 9.05 -26.15 21.68
N GLU A 879 8.00 -26.10 22.51
CA GLU A 879 6.67 -25.61 22.10
C GLU A 879 6.63 -24.09 21.98
N LEU A 880 7.37 -23.37 22.84
CA LEU A 880 7.55 -21.92 22.69
C LEU A 880 8.34 -21.59 21.42
N ASP A 881 9.33 -22.40 21.05
CA ASP A 881 10.18 -22.18 19.87
C ASP A 881 9.43 -22.11 18.53
N GLU A 882 8.17 -22.54 18.50
CA GLU A 882 7.26 -22.39 17.36
C GLU A 882 6.94 -20.91 17.07
N PHE A 883 6.88 -20.05 18.09
CA PHE A 883 6.43 -18.68 17.96
C PHE A 883 7.18 -17.65 18.83
N TYR A 884 7.82 -18.02 19.93
CA TYR A 884 8.53 -17.15 20.85
C TYR A 884 9.94 -17.68 21.18
N ARG A 885 10.98 -16.95 20.76
CA ARG A 885 12.39 -17.29 21.03
C ARG A 885 13.09 -16.13 21.73
N TYR A 886 13.82 -16.45 22.80
CA TYR A 886 14.62 -15.48 23.57
C TYR A 886 16.12 -15.76 23.40
N PHE A 887 16.89 -14.73 23.05
CA PHE A 887 18.35 -14.78 22.86
C PHE A 887 19.08 -13.93 23.90
N ARG A 888 20.06 -14.53 24.57
CA ARG A 888 20.94 -13.85 25.51
C ARG A 888 22.21 -13.42 24.78
N ILE A 889 22.45 -12.12 24.69
CA ILE A 889 23.53 -11.57 23.87
C ILE A 889 24.72 -11.23 24.76
N SER A 890 25.77 -12.04 24.70
CA SER A 890 26.98 -11.81 25.50
C SER A 890 27.72 -10.55 25.07
N GLY A 891 28.09 -9.75 26.07
CA GLY A 891 28.77 -8.47 25.91
C GLY A 891 28.03 -7.40 25.11
N LEU A 892 26.70 -7.47 25.05
CA LEU A 892 25.85 -6.36 24.64
C LEU A 892 25.40 -5.57 25.88
N ALA A 893 25.62 -4.26 25.88
CA ALA A 893 25.07 -3.34 26.89
C ALA A 893 23.62 -2.93 26.56
N HIS A 894 23.07 -1.89 27.18
CA HIS A 894 21.66 -1.53 26.97
C HIS A 894 21.37 -1.12 25.51
N CYS A 895 20.73 -2.03 24.75
CA CYS A 895 20.36 -1.93 23.34
C CYS A 895 21.50 -1.76 22.31
N ARG A 896 22.71 -1.39 22.74
CA ARG A 896 23.90 -1.15 21.89
C ARG A 896 25.17 -1.12 22.73
N GLY A 897 26.33 -1.20 22.08
CA GLY A 897 27.64 -1.17 22.73
C GLY A 897 27.91 -2.43 23.56
N GLY A 898 28.77 -2.31 24.57
CA GLY A 898 29.26 -3.43 25.37
C GLY A 898 30.57 -4.03 24.83
N ASN A 899 31.16 -4.94 25.60
CA ASN A 899 32.51 -5.45 25.34
C ASN A 899 32.57 -6.70 24.46
N GLY A 900 31.43 -7.27 24.06
CA GLY A 900 31.36 -8.54 23.32
C GLY A 900 30.88 -8.41 21.88
N ALA A 901 30.32 -9.50 21.36
CA ALA A 901 29.84 -9.62 19.97
C ALA A 901 28.44 -8.99 19.83
N SER A 902 28.33 -7.69 20.10
CA SER A 902 27.05 -7.00 20.32
C SER A 902 26.35 -6.52 19.04
N MET A 903 27.03 -6.57 17.89
CA MET A 903 26.45 -6.13 16.61
C MET A 903 25.53 -7.21 16.03
N ILE A 904 24.23 -7.13 16.36
CA ILE A 904 23.19 -8.12 15.99
C ILE A 904 22.06 -7.54 15.11
N GLY A 905 22.20 -6.31 14.61
CA GLY A 905 21.21 -5.66 13.74
C GLY A 905 19.87 -5.33 14.42
N GLY A 906 19.87 -5.05 15.73
CA GLY A 906 18.68 -4.68 16.49
C GLY A 906 18.27 -3.21 16.35
N ASN A 907 19.14 -2.38 15.80
CA ASN A 907 18.96 -0.97 15.46
C ASN A 907 20.17 -0.51 14.61
N GLN A 908 20.17 0.75 14.16
CA GLN A 908 21.28 1.30 13.36
C GLN A 908 22.65 1.19 14.06
N ALA A 909 22.70 1.33 15.39
CA ALA A 909 23.97 1.32 16.14
C ALA A 909 24.56 -0.09 16.33
N THR A 910 23.76 -1.14 16.10
CA THR A 910 24.20 -2.54 16.18
C THR A 910 24.19 -3.21 14.81
N PHE A 911 24.05 -2.43 13.73
CA PHE A 911 23.96 -2.92 12.38
C PHE A 911 25.34 -3.23 11.78
N THR A 912 25.45 -4.37 11.08
CA THR A 912 26.61 -4.76 10.27
C THR A 912 26.20 -5.14 8.86
N THR A 913 25.24 -6.03 8.74
CA THR A 913 24.69 -6.52 7.47
C THR A 913 23.22 -6.87 7.66
N TYR A 914 22.46 -6.95 6.56
CA TYR A 914 21.07 -7.44 6.56
C TYR A 914 21.00 -8.93 6.18
N ASP A 915 21.78 -9.74 6.90
CA ASP A 915 21.82 -11.20 6.79
C ASP A 915 21.02 -11.83 7.94
N ALA A 916 20.20 -12.84 7.64
CA ALA A 916 19.24 -13.40 8.60
C ALA A 916 19.90 -14.19 9.76
N GLU A 917 21.19 -14.51 9.70
CA GLU A 917 21.91 -15.08 10.85
C GLU A 917 22.51 -14.00 11.73
N ARG A 918 22.85 -12.84 11.18
CA ARG A 918 23.57 -11.74 11.86
C ARG A 918 22.69 -10.57 12.27
N ASN A 919 21.45 -10.54 11.78
CA ASN A 919 20.55 -9.41 11.91
C ASN A 919 19.18 -9.87 12.40
N VAL A 920 18.78 -9.44 13.59
CA VAL A 920 17.51 -9.84 14.20
C VAL A 920 16.28 -9.36 13.41
N LEU A 921 16.35 -8.22 12.71
CA LEU A 921 15.27 -7.75 11.84
C LEU A 921 15.17 -8.63 10.57
N ALA A 922 16.28 -9.05 9.98
CA ALA A 922 16.26 -10.00 8.87
C ALA A 922 15.83 -11.41 9.31
N ALA A 923 16.24 -11.83 10.52
CA ALA A 923 15.88 -13.12 11.11
C ALA A 923 14.37 -13.26 11.32
N ILE A 924 13.71 -12.23 11.87
CA ILE A 924 12.25 -12.28 12.07
C ILE A 924 11.49 -12.31 10.74
N VAL A 925 11.98 -11.61 9.71
CA VAL A 925 11.39 -11.65 8.36
C VAL A 925 11.47 -13.05 7.78
N ARG A 926 12.64 -13.67 7.85
CA ARG A 926 12.84 -15.05 7.38
C ARG A 926 11.93 -16.03 8.12
N TRP A 927 11.77 -15.84 9.43
CA TRP A 927 10.89 -16.70 10.23
C TRP A 927 9.42 -16.54 9.82
N VAL A 928 8.93 -15.31 9.65
CA VAL A 928 7.53 -15.03 9.30
C VAL A 928 7.20 -15.41 7.85
N GLU A 929 8.07 -15.10 6.89
CA GLU A 929 7.79 -15.27 5.46
C GLU A 929 8.19 -16.65 4.93
N GLU A 930 9.26 -17.25 5.46
CA GLU A 930 9.81 -18.52 4.98
C GLU A 930 9.59 -19.68 5.97
N GLY A 931 9.16 -19.39 7.19
CA GLY A 931 8.99 -20.41 8.24
C GLY A 931 10.30 -20.91 8.85
N ILE A 932 11.43 -20.24 8.57
CA ILE A 932 12.76 -20.65 9.05
C ILE A 932 13.14 -19.83 10.28
N ALA A 933 12.92 -20.43 11.46
CA ALA A 933 13.20 -19.80 12.74
C ALA A 933 14.71 -19.74 13.06
N PRO A 934 15.21 -18.67 13.72
CA PRO A 934 16.62 -18.57 14.09
C PRO A 934 16.96 -19.48 15.26
N ASP A 935 17.96 -20.35 15.11
CA ASP A 935 18.46 -21.19 16.22
C ASP A 935 19.51 -20.49 17.08
N TYR A 936 20.18 -19.50 16.51
CA TYR A 936 21.12 -18.58 17.15
C TYR A 936 21.04 -17.21 16.47
N ILE A 937 21.66 -16.21 17.08
CA ILE A 937 21.96 -14.92 16.44
C ILE A 937 23.48 -14.72 16.44
N LEU A 938 24.08 -14.60 15.27
CA LEU A 938 25.52 -14.42 15.10
C LEU A 938 25.89 -12.95 15.32
N GLY A 939 26.35 -12.64 16.53
CA GLY A 939 26.84 -11.32 16.89
C GLY A 939 28.29 -11.13 16.47
N THR A 940 28.66 -9.87 16.22
CA THR A 940 30.03 -9.47 15.83
C THR A 940 30.53 -8.34 16.73
N LYS A 941 31.82 -8.35 17.06
CA LYS A 941 32.52 -7.18 17.59
C LYS A 941 33.42 -6.61 16.51
N LEU A 942 33.36 -5.30 16.29
CA LEU A 942 34.20 -4.63 15.30
C LEU A 942 35.37 -3.91 15.99
N THR A 943 36.52 -3.86 15.33
CA THR A 943 37.61 -2.95 15.68
C THR A 943 37.24 -1.51 15.33
N ALA A 944 38.04 -0.54 15.79
CA ALA A 944 37.88 0.86 15.39
C ALA A 944 38.06 1.08 13.87
N SER A 945 38.76 0.18 13.16
CA SER A 945 38.89 0.19 11.70
C SER A 945 37.71 -0.44 10.96
N GLY A 946 36.76 -1.04 11.68
CA GLY A 946 35.60 -1.74 11.10
C GLY A 946 35.84 -3.20 10.75
N ASP A 947 37.00 -3.77 11.12
CA ASP A 947 37.30 -5.19 10.91
C ASP A 947 36.66 -6.05 12.00
N THR A 948 36.36 -7.31 11.69
CA THR A 948 35.81 -8.26 12.67
C THR A 948 36.87 -8.64 13.71
N GLN A 949 36.63 -8.30 14.98
CA GLN A 949 37.49 -8.63 16.12
C GLN A 949 37.16 -10.00 16.72
N LEU A 950 35.87 -10.29 16.90
CA LEU A 950 35.36 -11.60 17.36
C LEU A 950 33.91 -11.80 16.91
N GLU A 951 33.50 -13.05 16.83
CA GLU A 951 32.13 -13.47 16.49
C GLU A 951 31.62 -14.51 17.48
N ARG A 952 30.31 -14.46 17.77
CA ARG A 952 29.66 -15.38 18.70
C ARG A 952 28.26 -15.75 18.21
N ARG A 953 27.93 -17.04 18.17
CA ARG A 953 26.54 -17.51 17.98
C ARG A 953 25.82 -17.44 19.33
N HIS A 954 25.08 -16.36 19.56
CA HIS A 954 24.31 -16.17 20.78
C HIS A 954 23.17 -17.19 20.86
N CYS A 955 23.14 -17.93 21.95
CA CYS A 955 22.27 -19.07 22.12
C CYS A 955 20.82 -18.65 22.44
N ARG A 956 19.88 -19.46 21.94
CA ARG A 956 18.49 -19.40 22.36
C ARG A 956 18.33 -19.95 23.79
N TYR A 957 17.76 -19.17 24.69
CA TYR A 957 17.42 -19.57 26.05
C TYR A 957 16.44 -20.77 26.03
N PRO A 958 16.58 -21.77 26.92
CA PRO A 958 17.44 -21.81 28.11
C PRO A 958 18.89 -22.26 27.87
N ARG A 959 19.32 -22.48 26.62
CA ARG A 959 20.70 -22.88 26.33
C ARG A 959 21.69 -21.79 26.71
N ARG A 960 22.91 -22.22 27.04
CA ARG A 960 24.05 -21.33 27.32
C ARG A 960 25.17 -21.60 26.35
N ASN A 961 25.95 -20.57 26.07
CA ASN A 961 27.10 -20.69 25.21
C ASN A 961 28.31 -21.13 26.04
N VAL A 962 29.04 -22.14 25.57
CA VAL A 962 30.19 -22.71 26.29
C VAL A 962 31.36 -22.87 25.33
N TYR A 963 32.56 -22.47 25.77
CA TYR A 963 33.77 -22.66 24.99
C TYR A 963 34.18 -24.14 24.99
N LYS A 964 34.50 -24.69 23.82
CA LYS A 964 34.83 -26.12 23.64
C LYS A 964 36.18 -26.52 24.25
N GLY A 965 36.99 -25.56 24.70
CA GLY A 965 38.35 -25.80 25.20
C GLY A 965 39.42 -25.92 24.09
N THR A 966 39.02 -25.91 22.81
CA THR A 966 39.91 -26.00 21.65
C THR A 966 39.51 -25.00 20.57
N GLY A 967 40.49 -24.37 19.91
CA GLY A 967 40.26 -23.36 18.86
C GLY A 967 40.62 -21.95 19.30
N ASP A 968 40.42 -20.96 18.44
CA ASP A 968 40.50 -19.54 18.82
C ASP A 968 39.15 -19.13 19.42
N SER A 969 39.14 -18.64 20.67
CA SER A 969 37.92 -18.20 21.35
C SER A 969 37.21 -17.04 20.66
N LYS A 970 37.89 -16.32 19.75
CA LYS A 970 37.28 -15.25 18.95
C LYS A 970 36.41 -15.75 17.80
N LEU A 971 36.51 -17.03 17.44
CA LEU A 971 35.75 -17.62 16.34
C LEU A 971 34.48 -18.31 16.87
N ALA A 972 33.37 -18.09 16.18
CA ALA A 972 32.07 -18.62 16.58
C ALA A 972 32.00 -20.16 16.62
N ASP A 973 32.80 -20.87 15.81
CA ASP A 973 32.82 -22.34 15.76
C ASP A 973 33.52 -23.00 16.96
N SER A 974 34.29 -22.23 17.74
CA SER A 974 34.95 -22.70 18.96
C SER A 974 33.99 -22.79 20.15
N TRP A 975 32.73 -22.41 19.97
CA TRP A 975 31.68 -22.38 20.98
C TRP A 975 30.52 -23.31 20.61
N GLU A 976 29.76 -23.72 21.62
CA GLU A 976 28.55 -24.51 21.46
C GLU A 976 27.44 -24.09 22.42
N CYS A 977 26.19 -24.20 21.94
CA CYS A 977 25.01 -23.98 22.75
C CYS A 977 24.61 -25.29 23.44
N LEU A 978 24.75 -25.33 24.77
CA LEU A 978 24.40 -26.47 25.63
C LEU A 978 23.15 -26.22 26.45
#